data_AF-A0A9P8ZMD0-F1
#
_entry.id   AF-A0A9P8ZMD0-F1
#
_cell.length_a   1.000
_cell.length_b   1.000
_cell.length_c   1.000
_cell.angle_alpha   90.00
_cell.angle_beta   90.00
_cell.angle_gamma   90.00
#
_symmetry.space_group_name_H-M   'P 1'
#
loop_
_entity.id
_entity.type
_entity.pdbx_description
1 polymer ?
#
loop_
_entity_poly.entity_id
_entity_poly.type
_entity_poly.pdbx_seq_one_letter_code
_entity_poly.pdbx_strand_id
1 'polypeptide(L)'
;MGLVSEAVHRLDLARTALERRRGRGGGGDGGSSSSGSSSTGSNSGSAGTGSSSSGTSSGSSGPANTPDSSGSFHSPSSAGGSQITASPYQDGSTIQYQITTGPYAGRKEGGGTRIEVEAEISFGSGYNVTTEDSDEIVPGVAGKNFPYYFYPIVWKHPTRTTPQYLYGNEAEYGGPTSSTRPGGALQMLKLRHLTDSTANHTFFFIADSATVSSLMPKFASLCSVATPLSAQAYSGVASDPQPEQAIRYYRGSSAVLTNAGYNNQFVLQDPPNALSIESQRSTAQMLSFATQRLVEAAAAAAYAEALEIAREEAVFAAPRLTSLTAHTIVTDAIYAGMRKLMYQHNKMQCINRIPAELLINIFHLLDVPSSRVNLALACRQWHDIVFKTPSLWATIDLSGPRDIAAGLAPQLQLSGTAPLNLSVRITDSNWEEICPLLPLALERCVILTLVLWTTNYHRLNVRAAICAHAPVLAELNLLDPDFVLDGNGSDNPDPLFNGSPLLETLRLKTNINFMRKSHYAEFTNVKQCLFSMGNSDWTIHDIQRVFDLFPNARRLAVEVNSWQESTPWTVTVPTQLHLLSIISTNSHLLPHLILRHLDRREIRRLCLSYNVRPAVGCARQVLWLILEDIPEPKCVRIEASAHPLSDRCVLDSPIASGIPDGIFATITHLYIGELILPLADPELPVAPVLEELTIQTMVPAFQSVDGTDSIFFLPRTRDCLLQCPKLRILRFAARSADAKQCLVPAMIRDFVEWHLEFDAERLQCLKLLGVELIQSFEDEVVGILQLFEDVDIEPGMMVWQAEELEPIQW
;
A
#
# COMPACT_ATOMS: atom_id res chain seq x y z
N MET A 1 -27.80 28.51 -14.24
CA MET A 1 -27.67 27.28 -13.45
C MET A 1 -28.68 26.18 -13.83
N GLY A 2 -29.92 26.48 -14.23
CA GLY A 2 -30.90 25.43 -14.62
C GLY A 2 -30.56 24.60 -15.87
N LEU A 3 -29.88 25.17 -16.86
CA LEU A 3 -29.52 24.47 -18.11
C LEU A 3 -28.34 23.48 -17.97
N VAL A 4 -27.52 23.63 -16.91
CA VAL A 4 -26.38 22.73 -16.63
C VAL A 4 -26.87 21.45 -15.93
N SER A 5 -27.90 21.55 -15.08
CA SER A 5 -28.54 20.40 -14.43
C SER A 5 -29.28 19.50 -15.43
N GLU A 6 -29.97 20.11 -16.41
CA GLU A 6 -30.65 19.39 -17.49
C GLU A 6 -29.66 18.65 -18.43
N ALA A 7 -28.49 19.26 -18.69
CA ALA A 7 -27.43 18.63 -19.51
C ALA A 7 -26.75 17.46 -18.79
N VAL A 8 -26.51 17.58 -17.48
CA VAL A 8 -25.96 16.50 -16.65
C VAL A 8 -26.96 15.34 -16.51
N HIS A 9 -28.26 15.63 -16.37
CA HIS A 9 -29.30 14.60 -16.30
C HIS A 9 -29.49 13.83 -17.62
N ARG A 10 -29.26 14.49 -18.77
CA ARG A 10 -29.31 13.86 -20.10
C ARG A 10 -28.06 13.04 -20.43
N LEU A 11 -26.89 13.41 -19.90
CA LEU A 11 -25.64 12.65 -20.02
C LEU A 11 -25.66 11.34 -19.20
N ASP A 12 -26.32 11.35 -18.04
CA ASP A 12 -26.42 10.17 -17.16
C ASP A 12 -27.32 9.06 -17.73
N LEU A 13 -28.31 9.42 -18.56
CA LEU A 13 -29.19 8.47 -19.25
C LEU A 13 -28.54 7.79 -20.46
N ALA A 14 -27.49 8.37 -21.05
CA ALA A 14 -26.77 7.80 -22.19
C ALA A 14 -25.66 6.80 -21.77
N ARG A 15 -25.14 6.93 -20.54
CA ARG A 15 -24.03 6.14 -20.00
C ARG A 15 -24.36 4.66 -19.74
N THR A 16 -25.64 4.30 -19.62
CA THR A 16 -26.05 2.94 -19.20
C THR A 16 -26.37 1.98 -20.37
N ALA A 17 -26.14 2.40 -21.62
CA ALA A 17 -26.65 1.71 -22.81
C ALA A 17 -25.69 0.75 -23.53
N LEU A 18 -24.44 0.54 -23.11
CA LEU A 18 -23.50 -0.31 -23.85
C LEU A 18 -22.65 -1.19 -22.93
N GLU A 19 -22.94 -2.50 -22.90
CA GLU A 19 -21.98 -3.61 -23.14
C GLU A 19 -22.58 -5.02 -22.88
N ARG A 20 -22.77 -5.80 -23.96
CA ARG A 20 -22.12 -7.12 -24.21
C ARG A 20 -22.63 -7.73 -25.52
N ARG A 21 -21.74 -7.90 -26.50
CA ARG A 21 -21.97 -8.76 -27.68
C ARG A 21 -21.87 -10.23 -27.27
N ARG A 22 -22.81 -11.02 -27.79
CA ARG A 22 -23.01 -12.46 -27.62
C ARG A 22 -21.76 -13.29 -27.97
N GLY A 23 -21.31 -14.14 -27.05
CA GLY A 23 -20.64 -15.40 -27.39
C GLY A 23 -21.69 -16.50 -27.49
N ARG A 24 -21.81 -17.13 -28.68
CA ARG A 24 -22.68 -18.29 -28.92
C ARG A 24 -22.05 -19.53 -28.29
N GLY A 25 -22.89 -20.34 -27.64
CA GLY A 25 -22.52 -21.67 -27.17
C GLY A 25 -22.42 -22.70 -28.29
N GLY A 26 -21.78 -23.82 -27.95
CA GLY A 26 -21.81 -25.07 -28.70
C GLY A 26 -21.53 -26.20 -27.72
N GLY A 27 -22.56 -27.01 -27.43
CA GLY A 27 -22.42 -28.26 -26.71
C GLY A 27 -21.93 -29.39 -27.62
N GLY A 28 -21.50 -30.48 -27.01
CA GLY A 28 -21.10 -31.70 -27.71
C GLY A 28 -20.94 -32.87 -26.75
N ASP A 29 -22.04 -33.60 -26.54
CA ASP A 29 -22.03 -34.99 -26.08
C ASP A 29 -21.47 -35.91 -27.18
N GLY A 30 -20.90 -37.05 -26.77
CA GLY A 30 -20.85 -38.25 -27.61
C GLY A 30 -19.51 -38.98 -27.62
N GLY A 31 -19.42 -40.08 -26.87
CA GLY A 31 -18.35 -41.07 -27.00
C GLY A 31 -18.55 -42.03 -28.18
N SER A 32 -17.47 -42.70 -28.60
CA SER A 32 -17.38 -44.16 -28.78
C SER A 32 -16.22 -44.56 -29.72
N SER A 33 -15.37 -45.44 -29.18
CA SER A 33 -14.73 -46.61 -29.80
C SER A 33 -13.95 -46.53 -31.14
N SER A 34 -12.73 -47.06 -31.01
CA SER A 34 -12.15 -48.18 -31.79
C SER A 34 -11.12 -47.91 -32.90
N SER A 35 -9.93 -48.49 -32.63
CA SER A 35 -9.07 -49.30 -33.51
C SER A 35 -8.46 -48.71 -34.78
N GLY A 36 -7.15 -48.92 -34.96
CA GLY A 36 -6.55 -49.01 -36.29
C GLY A 36 -5.09 -48.62 -36.37
N SER A 37 -4.22 -49.59 -36.13
CA SER A 37 -2.76 -49.59 -36.34
C SER A 37 -2.32 -49.44 -37.81
N SER A 38 -1.02 -49.14 -37.98
CA SER A 38 -0.11 -49.26 -39.15
C SER A 38 0.30 -47.91 -39.76
N SER A 39 1.53 -47.39 -39.60
CA SER A 39 2.89 -47.86 -39.98
C SER A 39 3.19 -47.78 -41.48
N THR A 40 4.39 -47.26 -41.80
CA THR A 40 5.04 -47.08 -43.12
C THR A 40 4.62 -45.83 -43.89
N GLY A 41 5.50 -45.05 -44.52
CA GLY A 41 6.94 -45.13 -44.68
C GLY A 41 7.43 -44.01 -45.60
N SER A 42 8.56 -43.41 -45.21
CA SER A 42 9.70 -42.98 -46.04
C SER A 42 9.57 -42.15 -47.32
N ASN A 43 10.49 -41.16 -47.39
CA ASN A 43 11.27 -40.73 -48.57
C ASN A 43 10.56 -39.89 -49.64
N SER A 44 11.21 -39.02 -50.42
CA SER A 44 12.46 -38.24 -50.38
C SER A 44 12.61 -37.71 -51.80
N GLY A 45 12.96 -36.43 -51.98
CA GLY A 45 13.47 -35.90 -53.25
C GLY A 45 12.42 -35.73 -54.35
N SER A 46 12.66 -34.98 -55.41
CA SER A 46 13.70 -34.00 -55.72
C SER A 46 13.34 -33.48 -57.10
N ALA A 47 13.62 -32.20 -57.32
CA ALA A 47 13.96 -31.60 -58.61
C ALA A 47 12.96 -31.75 -59.78
N GLY A 48 12.52 -30.56 -60.23
CA GLY A 48 12.95 -30.12 -61.54
C GLY A 48 11.87 -30.03 -62.61
N THR A 49 11.80 -28.83 -63.19
CA THR A 49 11.48 -28.55 -64.59
C THR A 49 10.05 -28.90 -65.03
N GLY A 50 9.24 -28.02 -65.59
CA GLY A 50 9.47 -26.77 -66.28
C GLY A 50 8.33 -26.60 -67.27
N SER A 51 8.08 -25.33 -67.60
CA SER A 51 7.42 -24.85 -68.82
C SER A 51 5.94 -25.21 -69.07
N SER A 52 5.11 -24.16 -68.96
CA SER A 52 4.19 -23.65 -70.00
C SER A 52 3.07 -24.60 -70.48
N SER A 53 1.80 -24.25 -70.46
CA SER A 53 1.24 -23.03 -71.02
C SER A 53 -0.29 -23.02 -70.86
N SER A 54 -0.84 -21.81 -70.99
CA SER A 54 -2.18 -21.49 -71.50
C SER A 54 -3.41 -21.93 -70.71
N GLY A 55 -4.17 -20.93 -70.27
CA GLY A 55 -5.51 -20.82 -70.81
C GLY A 55 -6.65 -20.60 -69.82
N THR A 56 -6.98 -19.32 -69.66
CA THR A 56 -8.35 -18.75 -69.68
C THR A 56 -9.28 -18.80 -68.46
N SER A 57 -9.85 -17.61 -68.23
CA SER A 57 -11.12 -17.24 -67.58
C SER A 57 -11.12 -17.28 -66.05
N SER A 58 -11.62 -16.27 -65.32
CA SER A 58 -12.39 -15.08 -65.67
C SER A 58 -12.40 -14.17 -64.43
N GLY A 59 -12.27 -12.87 -64.63
CA GLY A 59 -12.37 -11.90 -63.54
C GLY A 59 -13.82 -11.68 -63.08
N SER A 60 -13.97 -11.41 -61.78
CA SER A 60 -14.99 -10.48 -61.30
C SER A 60 -14.47 -9.76 -60.05
N SER A 61 -14.32 -8.46 -60.21
CA SER A 61 -14.10 -7.42 -59.21
C SER A 61 -15.08 -7.48 -58.03
N GLY A 62 -14.54 -7.44 -56.80
CA GLY A 62 -15.27 -7.14 -55.56
C GLY A 62 -14.61 -5.94 -54.84
N PRO A 63 -15.38 -5.05 -54.19
CA PRO A 63 -14.89 -3.78 -53.68
C PRO A 63 -14.34 -3.84 -52.24
N ALA A 64 -13.25 -3.08 -52.05
CA ALA A 64 -12.83 -2.31 -50.88
C ALA A 64 -12.76 -2.98 -49.48
N ASN A 65 -11.52 -3.31 -49.09
CA ASN A 65 -11.06 -3.63 -47.75
C ASN A 65 -11.22 -2.44 -46.76
N THR A 66 -11.62 -2.75 -45.53
CA THR A 66 -11.30 -1.95 -44.33
C THR A 66 -9.85 -2.23 -43.90
N PRO A 67 -9.06 -1.21 -43.49
CA PRO A 67 -7.65 -1.39 -43.16
C PRO A 67 -7.46 -1.61 -41.66
N ASP A 68 -7.21 -2.85 -41.25
CA ASP A 68 -6.64 -3.14 -39.92
C ASP A 68 -5.40 -4.03 -40.08
N SER A 69 -4.36 -3.45 -40.68
CA SER A 69 -3.02 -4.01 -40.69
C SER A 69 -2.17 -3.26 -39.68
N SER A 70 -2.04 -3.81 -38.47
CA SER A 70 -1.08 -3.35 -37.47
C SER A 70 0.34 -3.47 -38.05
N GLY A 71 0.91 -2.33 -38.47
CA GLY A 71 2.25 -2.27 -39.06
C GLY A 71 3.31 -2.73 -38.06
N SER A 72 3.98 -3.83 -38.38
CA SER A 72 5.22 -4.26 -37.74
C SER A 72 6.34 -3.29 -38.15
N PHE A 73 7.00 -2.65 -37.19
CA PHE A 73 8.13 -1.75 -37.47
C PHE A 73 9.45 -2.50 -37.36
N HIS A 74 10.26 -2.44 -38.42
CA HIS A 74 11.62 -2.95 -38.43
C HIS A 74 12.59 -1.84 -38.02
N SER A 75 13.29 -2.00 -36.89
CA SER A 75 14.41 -1.14 -36.55
C SER A 75 15.71 -1.81 -37.03
N PRO A 76 16.62 -1.10 -37.71
CA PRO A 76 17.97 -1.62 -37.94
C PRO A 76 18.64 -1.79 -36.58
N SER A 77 18.88 -3.03 -36.14
CA SER A 77 19.65 -3.25 -34.91
C SER A 77 21.11 -2.86 -35.14
N SER A 78 21.70 -2.22 -34.13
CA SER A 78 23.16 -2.00 -34.09
C SER A 78 23.90 -3.30 -33.76
N ALA A 79 23.19 -4.28 -33.19
CA ALA A 79 23.62 -5.66 -32.95
C ALA A 79 23.47 -6.56 -34.19
N GLY A 80 24.46 -6.52 -35.10
CA GLY A 80 24.88 -7.71 -35.85
C GLY A 80 23.86 -8.43 -36.76
N GLY A 81 22.88 -7.73 -37.35
CA GLY A 81 22.26 -8.17 -38.61
C GLY A 81 20.89 -8.86 -38.54
N SER A 82 20.24 -8.97 -37.38
CA SER A 82 18.84 -9.43 -37.32
C SER A 82 17.88 -8.25 -37.12
N GLN A 83 16.95 -8.04 -38.06
CA GLN A 83 15.92 -7.00 -37.92
C GLN A 83 15.02 -7.32 -36.72
N ILE A 84 15.06 -6.47 -35.70
CA ILE A 84 14.17 -6.58 -34.55
C ILE A 84 12.84 -5.90 -34.94
N THR A 85 11.75 -6.64 -34.73
CA THR A 85 10.40 -6.15 -35.01
C THR A 85 9.77 -5.64 -33.73
N ALA A 86 9.38 -4.36 -33.70
CA ALA A 86 8.62 -3.80 -32.61
C ALA A 86 7.12 -3.98 -32.86
N SER A 87 6.43 -4.69 -31.96
CA SER A 87 4.97 -4.81 -31.99
C SER A 87 4.37 -3.96 -30.86
N PRO A 88 3.39 -3.08 -31.15
CA PRO A 88 2.55 -2.54 -30.09
C PRO A 88 1.85 -3.74 -29.41
N TYR A 89 1.74 -3.75 -28.09
CA TYR A 89 1.08 -4.77 -27.27
C TYR A 89 1.85 -6.06 -26.90
N GLN A 90 3.09 -6.25 -27.33
CA GLN A 90 3.93 -7.33 -26.76
C GLN A 90 4.50 -6.94 -25.39
N ASP A 91 4.80 -7.94 -24.56
CA ASP A 91 5.30 -7.78 -23.18
C ASP A 91 6.76 -7.28 -23.10
N GLY A 92 7.38 -6.98 -24.24
CA GLY A 92 8.79 -6.66 -24.35
C GLY A 92 9.64 -7.91 -24.57
N SER A 93 10.95 -7.77 -24.43
CA SER A 93 11.91 -8.87 -24.60
C SER A 93 12.92 -8.80 -23.48
N THR A 94 13.07 -9.88 -22.72
CA THR A 94 14.11 -10.02 -21.68
C THR A 94 15.51 -10.23 -22.28
N ILE A 95 15.61 -10.45 -23.59
CA ILE A 95 16.88 -10.63 -24.29
C ILE A 95 17.59 -9.28 -24.42
N GLN A 96 18.85 -9.26 -23.96
CA GLN A 96 19.79 -8.15 -24.10
C GLN A 96 20.85 -8.48 -25.16
N TYR A 97 21.26 -7.48 -25.94
CA TYR A 97 22.31 -7.56 -26.94
C TYR A 97 23.41 -6.58 -26.60
N GLN A 98 24.68 -6.95 -26.80
CA GLN A 98 25.77 -6.01 -26.69
C GLN A 98 25.93 -5.24 -28.01
N ILE A 99 26.00 -3.91 -27.92
CA ILE A 99 26.28 -3.04 -29.07
C ILE A 99 27.74 -3.23 -29.46
N THR A 100 27.99 -3.69 -30.68
CA THR A 100 29.34 -4.05 -31.15
C THR A 100 30.07 -2.92 -31.87
N THR A 101 29.37 -1.87 -32.30
CA THR A 101 29.93 -0.79 -33.13
C THR A 101 29.29 0.56 -32.82
N GLY A 102 29.99 1.65 -33.15
CA GLY A 102 29.48 3.02 -32.98
C GLY A 102 29.79 3.62 -31.60
N PRO A 103 29.26 4.81 -31.29
CA PRO A 103 29.60 5.55 -30.06
C PRO A 103 29.15 4.87 -28.76
N TYR A 104 28.33 3.81 -28.84
CA TYR A 104 27.88 3.03 -27.70
C TYR A 104 28.43 1.61 -27.66
N ALA A 105 29.47 1.32 -28.46
CA ALA A 105 30.09 0.00 -28.46
C ALA A 105 30.47 -0.42 -27.03
N GLY A 106 30.04 -1.61 -26.62
CA GLY A 106 30.23 -2.15 -25.27
C GLY A 106 28.98 -2.11 -24.38
N ARG A 107 28.01 -1.22 -24.63
CA ARG A 107 26.75 -1.14 -23.86
C ARG A 107 25.75 -2.21 -24.31
N LYS A 108 24.77 -2.50 -23.46
CA LYS A 108 23.68 -3.44 -23.77
C LYS A 108 22.44 -2.71 -24.30
N GLU A 109 21.73 -3.29 -25.26
CA GLU A 109 20.40 -2.87 -25.74
C GLU A 109 19.39 -4.01 -25.61
N GLY A 110 18.10 -3.71 -25.35
CA GLY A 110 17.07 -4.71 -25.06
C GLY A 110 17.01 -5.11 -23.58
N GLY A 111 16.12 -6.04 -23.23
CA GLY A 111 15.90 -6.51 -21.87
C GLY A 111 14.71 -5.87 -21.14
N GLY A 112 14.22 -4.72 -21.63
CA GLY A 112 13.09 -4.02 -21.03
C GLY A 112 11.75 -4.70 -21.31
N THR A 113 10.92 -4.80 -20.27
CA THR A 113 9.57 -5.38 -20.35
C THR A 113 8.50 -4.29 -20.32
N ARG A 114 7.27 -4.63 -20.71
CA ARG A 114 6.16 -3.67 -20.78
C ARG A 114 5.80 -3.08 -19.42
N ILE A 115 5.99 -3.84 -18.33
CA ILE A 115 5.70 -3.38 -16.97
C ILE A 115 6.67 -2.27 -16.51
N GLU A 116 7.85 -2.20 -17.12
CA GLU A 116 8.92 -1.23 -16.82
C GLU A 116 8.93 -0.04 -17.80
N VAL A 117 7.95 0.04 -18.71
CA VAL A 117 7.91 1.09 -19.74
C VAL A 117 7.66 2.46 -19.11
N GLU A 118 6.88 2.51 -18.03
CA GLU A 118 6.69 3.74 -17.27
C GLU A 118 7.87 3.94 -16.33
N ALA A 119 8.65 4.99 -16.58
CA ALA A 119 9.80 5.31 -15.74
C ALA A 119 9.37 6.13 -14.51
N GLU A 120 10.08 5.94 -13.41
CA GLU A 120 9.96 6.81 -12.23
C GLU A 120 10.34 8.26 -12.58
N ILE A 121 9.72 9.23 -11.89
CA ILE A 121 9.92 10.67 -12.17
C ILE A 121 11.27 11.18 -11.64
N SER A 122 12.06 10.36 -10.96
CA SER A 122 13.21 10.85 -10.21
C SER A 122 14.24 11.50 -11.15
N PHE A 123 14.51 12.78 -10.87
CA PHE A 123 15.65 13.53 -11.38
C PHE A 123 15.71 13.72 -12.89
N GLY A 124 14.58 14.03 -13.52
CA GLY A 124 14.57 14.62 -14.88
C GLY A 124 15.08 13.74 -16.00
N SER A 125 15.40 12.48 -15.71
CA SER A 125 16.00 11.57 -16.67
C SER A 125 15.42 10.17 -16.60
N GLY A 126 14.42 9.89 -15.75
CA GLY A 126 13.67 8.62 -15.70
C GLY A 126 14.50 7.35 -15.58
N TYR A 127 15.78 7.47 -15.22
CA TYR A 127 16.79 6.42 -15.29
C TYR A 127 17.47 6.29 -13.93
N ASN A 128 16.76 5.80 -12.93
CA ASN A 128 17.39 5.42 -11.67
C ASN A 128 17.90 4.00 -11.83
N VAL A 129 19.16 3.87 -12.24
CA VAL A 129 19.86 2.58 -12.24
C VAL A 129 21.09 2.83 -11.39
N THR A 130 21.18 2.10 -10.28
CA THR A 130 22.43 1.98 -9.51
C THR A 130 23.48 1.42 -10.45
N THR A 131 24.66 2.03 -10.47
CA THR A 131 25.78 1.47 -11.23
C THR A 131 26.09 0.08 -10.66
N GLU A 132 26.38 -0.92 -11.52
CA GLU A 132 26.62 -2.31 -11.09
C GLU A 132 27.69 -2.43 -9.98
N ASP A 133 28.57 -1.42 -9.86
CA ASP A 133 29.66 -1.35 -8.87
C ASP A 133 29.44 -0.36 -7.71
N SER A 134 28.34 0.40 -7.67
CA SER A 134 28.03 1.28 -6.52
C SER A 134 26.53 1.53 -6.33
N ASP A 135 26.08 1.49 -5.08
CA ASP A 135 24.71 1.85 -4.66
C ASP A 135 24.40 3.35 -4.83
N GLU A 136 25.30 4.11 -5.45
CA GLU A 136 25.10 5.54 -5.71
C GLU A 136 24.18 5.73 -6.93
N ILE A 137 23.04 6.40 -6.71
CA ILE A 137 22.14 6.78 -7.80
C ILE A 137 22.78 7.94 -8.57
N VAL A 138 23.47 7.63 -9.66
CA VAL A 138 24.04 8.65 -10.55
C VAL A 138 22.92 9.26 -11.42
N PRO A 139 22.60 10.57 -11.30
CA PRO A 139 21.58 11.21 -12.12
C PRO A 139 21.96 11.20 -13.60
N GLY A 140 20.95 11.13 -14.48
CA GLY A 140 21.14 11.20 -15.93
C GLY A 140 21.16 9.84 -16.60
N VAL A 141 21.43 9.90 -17.91
CA VAL A 141 21.42 8.72 -18.78
C VAL A 141 22.82 8.30 -19.21
N ALA A 142 23.84 9.11 -18.93
CA ALA A 142 25.19 8.90 -19.40
C ALA A 142 25.76 7.54 -18.96
N GLY A 143 26.32 6.80 -19.91
CA GLY A 143 26.91 5.47 -19.68
C GLY A 143 25.94 4.30 -19.45
N LYS A 144 24.61 4.50 -19.39
CA LYS A 144 23.64 3.46 -18.97
C LYS A 144 23.22 2.49 -20.10
N ASN A 145 22.76 1.26 -19.85
CA ASN A 145 22.29 0.39 -20.96
C ASN A 145 21.00 0.93 -21.62
N PHE A 146 20.53 0.37 -22.76
CA PHE A 146 19.32 0.79 -23.50
C PHE A 146 18.23 -0.31 -23.52
N PRO A 147 17.40 -0.45 -22.48
CA PRO A 147 16.48 -1.56 -22.29
C PRO A 147 15.44 -1.69 -23.41
N TYR A 148 15.17 -0.60 -24.13
CA TYR A 148 14.17 -0.56 -25.19
C TYR A 148 14.73 -0.31 -26.58
N TYR A 149 16.05 -0.35 -26.80
CA TYR A 149 16.74 -0.05 -28.09
C TYR A 149 16.76 1.41 -28.54
N PHE A 150 15.94 2.28 -27.97
CA PHE A 150 15.89 3.71 -28.35
C PHE A 150 16.76 4.55 -27.43
N TYR A 151 17.36 5.58 -27.99
CA TYR A 151 18.24 6.47 -27.24
C TYR A 151 17.44 7.48 -26.43
N PRO A 152 17.88 7.82 -25.20
CA PRO A 152 17.20 8.79 -24.34
C PRO A 152 17.07 10.18 -24.97
N ILE A 153 16.02 10.90 -24.62
CA ILE A 153 15.79 12.29 -25.02
C ILE A 153 17.01 13.15 -24.64
N VAL A 154 17.46 13.97 -25.57
CA VAL A 154 18.56 14.92 -25.35
C VAL A 154 17.96 16.29 -25.14
N TRP A 155 18.05 16.79 -23.91
CA TRP A 155 17.66 18.15 -23.59
C TRP A 155 18.74 19.12 -24.07
N LYS A 156 18.30 20.16 -24.77
CA LYS A 156 19.18 21.26 -25.18
C LYS A 156 18.53 22.58 -24.77
N HIS A 157 19.36 23.51 -24.31
CA HIS A 157 18.95 24.86 -23.98
C HIS A 157 19.98 25.84 -24.54
N PRO A 158 19.57 26.97 -25.14
CA PRO A 158 20.51 27.88 -25.81
C PRO A 158 21.54 28.51 -24.87
N THR A 159 21.23 28.62 -23.57
CA THR A 159 22.09 29.30 -22.59
C THR A 159 22.39 28.49 -21.32
N ARG A 160 21.83 27.29 -21.16
CA ARG A 160 22.02 26.47 -19.96
C ARG A 160 22.81 25.23 -20.34
N THR A 161 23.92 25.02 -19.64
CA THR A 161 24.78 23.83 -19.78
C THR A 161 24.80 22.98 -18.52
N THR A 162 24.10 23.41 -17.46
CA THR A 162 23.99 22.73 -16.16
C THR A 162 22.53 22.53 -15.76
N PRO A 163 22.20 21.43 -15.05
CA PRO A 163 23.11 20.38 -14.62
C PRO A 163 23.56 19.47 -15.78
N GLN A 164 24.79 18.93 -15.70
CA GLN A 164 25.38 18.18 -16.81
C GLN A 164 24.60 16.93 -17.16
N TYR A 165 23.92 16.30 -16.19
CA TYR A 165 23.13 15.10 -16.43
C TYR A 165 21.89 15.32 -17.31
N LEU A 166 21.44 16.58 -17.49
CA LEU A 166 20.37 16.95 -18.41
C LEU A 166 20.93 17.44 -19.75
N TYR A 167 21.81 18.43 -19.70
CA TYR A 167 22.25 19.20 -20.88
C TYR A 167 23.60 18.74 -21.47
N GLY A 168 24.35 17.88 -20.77
CA GLY A 168 25.64 17.36 -21.20
C GLY A 168 25.56 16.14 -22.14
N ASN A 169 24.35 15.63 -22.38
CA ASN A 169 24.09 14.38 -23.08
C ASN A 169 24.26 14.48 -24.62
N GLU A 170 24.38 15.68 -25.20
CA GLU A 170 24.53 15.87 -26.66
C GLU A 170 25.84 15.26 -27.19
N ALA A 171 26.91 15.28 -26.40
CA ALA A 171 28.19 14.67 -26.78
C ALA A 171 28.11 13.14 -26.91
N GLU A 172 27.25 12.51 -26.11
CA GLU A 172 27.10 11.06 -26.06
C GLU A 172 26.00 10.59 -27.03
N TYR A 173 24.82 11.22 -27.03
CA TYR A 173 23.64 10.77 -27.78
C TYR A 173 23.45 11.45 -29.13
N GLY A 174 24.34 12.37 -29.49
CA GLY A 174 24.15 13.30 -30.60
C GLY A 174 23.04 14.31 -30.32
N GLY A 175 22.94 15.32 -31.18
CA GLY A 175 21.90 16.36 -31.07
C GLY A 175 20.48 15.80 -31.31
N PRO A 176 19.43 16.53 -30.86
CA PRO A 176 18.03 16.18 -31.11
C PRO A 176 17.68 15.92 -32.58
N THR A 177 18.37 16.60 -33.49
CA THR A 177 18.17 16.53 -34.94
C THR A 177 18.94 15.39 -35.62
N SER A 178 19.68 14.58 -34.86
CA SER A 178 20.51 13.52 -35.44
C SER A 178 19.67 12.39 -36.02
N SER A 179 19.86 12.11 -37.31
CA SER A 179 19.22 10.98 -38.00
C SER A 179 19.87 9.63 -37.70
N THR A 180 21.02 9.61 -37.03
CA THR A 180 21.72 8.37 -36.65
C THR A 180 21.14 7.69 -35.42
N ARG A 181 20.14 8.30 -34.78
CA ARG A 181 19.42 7.73 -33.63
C ARG A 181 18.48 6.61 -34.10
N PRO A 182 18.37 5.49 -33.38
CA PRO A 182 17.32 4.49 -33.61
C PRO A 182 15.94 5.15 -33.57
N GLY A 183 15.14 4.91 -34.62
CA GLY A 183 13.85 5.60 -34.80
C GLY A 183 13.92 7.01 -35.42
N GLY A 184 15.12 7.52 -35.71
CA GLY A 184 15.35 8.81 -36.36
C GLY A 184 15.46 10.00 -35.39
N ALA A 185 15.50 11.20 -35.96
CA ALA A 185 15.60 12.45 -35.20
C ALA A 185 14.40 12.63 -34.25
N LEU A 186 14.60 13.36 -33.15
CA LEU A 186 13.54 13.64 -32.18
C LEU A 186 12.47 14.55 -32.81
N GLN A 187 11.22 14.17 -32.58
CA GLN A 187 10.04 14.92 -32.96
C GLN A 187 9.18 15.16 -31.72
N MET A 188 8.41 16.23 -31.75
CA MET A 188 7.41 16.53 -30.75
C MET A 188 6.02 16.63 -31.38
N LEU A 189 5.03 16.14 -30.64
CA LEU A 189 3.63 16.21 -30.97
C LEU A 189 2.93 17.12 -29.97
N LYS A 190 2.34 18.21 -30.46
CA LYS A 190 1.61 19.16 -29.64
C LYS A 190 0.17 18.68 -29.43
N LEU A 191 -0.19 18.40 -28.19
CA LEU A 191 -1.50 17.90 -27.79
C LEU A 191 -2.28 19.01 -27.09
N ARG A 192 -3.43 19.40 -27.67
CA ARG A 192 -4.35 20.41 -27.11
C ARG A 192 -5.74 19.80 -26.96
N HIS A 193 -6.36 19.99 -25.81
CA HIS A 193 -7.73 19.54 -25.58
C HIS A 193 -8.73 20.33 -26.43
N LEU A 194 -9.75 19.66 -26.99
CA LEU A 194 -10.72 20.27 -27.90
C LEU A 194 -11.65 21.32 -27.26
N THR A 195 -11.96 21.19 -25.97
CA THR A 195 -13.07 21.94 -25.35
C THR A 195 -12.66 23.02 -24.35
N ASP A 196 -11.36 23.21 -24.11
CA ASP A 196 -10.90 24.17 -23.10
C ASP A 196 -9.92 25.18 -23.72
N SER A 197 -10.48 26.26 -24.26
CA SER A 197 -9.69 27.38 -24.81
C SER A 197 -9.14 28.30 -23.71
N THR A 198 -9.50 28.08 -22.45
CA THR A 198 -9.24 28.99 -21.34
C THR A 198 -8.17 28.51 -20.35
N ALA A 199 -7.80 27.23 -20.37
CA ALA A 199 -6.77 26.68 -19.50
C ALA A 199 -5.47 26.38 -20.26
N ASN A 200 -4.32 26.82 -19.73
CA ASN A 200 -2.96 26.68 -20.27
C ASN A 200 -2.43 25.21 -20.30
N HIS A 201 -3.27 24.24 -20.63
CA HIS A 201 -2.91 22.81 -20.67
C HIS A 201 -2.49 22.41 -22.09
N THR A 202 -1.38 22.97 -22.57
CA THR A 202 -0.72 22.47 -23.79
C THR A 202 0.28 21.40 -23.39
N PHE A 203 0.06 20.18 -23.83
CA PHE A 203 0.98 19.07 -23.62
C PHE A 203 1.85 18.85 -24.86
N PHE A 204 3.05 18.33 -24.67
CA PHE A 204 3.89 17.87 -25.76
C PHE A 204 4.37 16.45 -25.48
N PHE A 205 4.27 15.59 -26.48
CA PHE A 205 4.87 14.27 -26.45
C PHE A 205 6.11 14.29 -27.33
N ILE A 206 7.28 14.00 -26.76
CA ILE A 206 8.58 14.03 -27.47
C ILE A 206 9.13 12.61 -27.51
N ALA A 207 9.50 12.15 -28.71
CA ALA A 207 10.13 10.84 -28.95
C ALA A 207 10.87 10.87 -30.30
N ASP A 208 11.47 9.76 -30.72
CA ASP A 208 12.00 9.61 -32.07
C ASP A 208 10.89 9.65 -33.15
N SER A 209 11.27 9.96 -34.40
CA SER A 209 10.33 10.14 -35.50
C SER A 209 9.46 8.92 -35.82
N ALA A 210 9.99 7.70 -35.65
CA ALA A 210 9.23 6.48 -35.88
C ALA A 210 8.18 6.27 -34.79
N THR A 211 8.55 6.49 -33.52
CA THR A 211 7.63 6.43 -32.37
C THR A 211 6.51 7.47 -32.50
N VAL A 212 6.85 8.73 -32.83
CA VAL A 212 5.82 9.79 -33.02
C VAL A 212 4.88 9.43 -34.17
N SER A 213 5.41 8.97 -35.30
CA SER A 213 4.60 8.56 -36.45
C SER A 213 3.67 7.39 -36.13
N SER A 214 4.14 6.42 -35.34
CA SER A 214 3.35 5.26 -34.92
C SER A 214 2.25 5.62 -33.93
N LEU A 215 2.48 6.59 -33.05
CA LEU A 215 1.53 6.98 -32.00
C LEU A 215 0.55 8.07 -32.43
N MET A 216 0.90 8.87 -33.44
CA MET A 216 0.06 9.99 -33.89
C MET A 216 -1.38 9.58 -34.28
N PRO A 217 -1.64 8.49 -35.05
CA PRO A 217 -3.00 8.04 -35.31
C PRO A 217 -3.73 7.57 -34.04
N LYS A 218 -3.00 7.03 -33.06
CA LYS A 218 -3.57 6.59 -31.78
C LYS A 218 -3.96 7.77 -30.91
N PHE A 219 -3.13 8.82 -30.86
CA PHE A 219 -3.52 10.07 -30.20
C PHE A 219 -4.72 10.72 -30.89
N ALA A 220 -4.78 10.73 -32.21
CA ALA A 220 -5.92 11.31 -32.93
C ALA A 220 -7.24 10.55 -32.69
N SER A 221 -7.18 9.22 -32.52
CA SER A 221 -8.37 8.37 -32.35
C SER A 221 -8.78 8.15 -30.89
N LEU A 222 -7.82 8.02 -29.97
CA LEU A 222 -8.07 7.68 -28.57
C LEU A 222 -8.02 8.89 -27.63
N CYS A 223 -7.61 10.06 -28.11
CA CYS A 223 -7.53 11.26 -27.30
C CYS A 223 -8.33 12.37 -27.99
N SER A 224 -9.16 13.11 -27.26
CA SER A 224 -9.89 14.26 -27.81
C SER A 224 -9.00 15.48 -27.93
N VAL A 225 -7.96 15.30 -28.73
CA VAL A 225 -6.99 16.32 -29.06
C VAL A 225 -7.40 17.01 -30.35
N ALA A 226 -7.03 18.28 -30.47
CA ALA A 226 -7.28 19.07 -31.66
C ALA A 226 -6.60 18.45 -32.89
N THR A 227 -7.39 18.07 -33.89
CA THR A 227 -6.93 17.59 -35.19
C THR A 227 -6.97 18.71 -36.25
N PRO A 228 -6.09 18.70 -37.26
CA PRO A 228 -5.08 17.67 -37.55
C PRO A 228 -3.87 17.76 -36.61
N LEU A 229 -3.42 16.60 -36.15
CA LEU A 229 -2.16 16.46 -35.45
C LEU A 229 -1.00 16.59 -36.45
N SER A 230 0.04 17.35 -36.09
CA SER A 230 1.25 17.48 -36.88
C SER A 230 2.47 17.27 -36.01
N ALA A 231 3.37 16.39 -36.45
CA ALA A 231 4.68 16.21 -35.85
C ALA A 231 5.57 17.41 -36.21
N GLN A 232 6.27 17.95 -35.21
CA GLN A 232 7.24 19.03 -35.37
C GLN A 232 8.62 18.51 -35.00
N ALA A 233 9.66 18.99 -35.67
CA ALA A 233 11.03 18.65 -35.28
C ALA A 233 11.31 19.21 -33.87
N TYR A 234 11.84 18.38 -32.97
CA TYR A 234 12.34 18.84 -31.68
C TYR A 234 13.82 19.20 -31.84
N SER A 235 14.17 20.45 -31.56
CA SER A 235 15.52 20.99 -31.75
C SER A 235 16.17 21.43 -30.44
N GLY A 236 15.38 21.49 -29.36
CA GLY A 236 15.79 21.98 -28.05
C GLY A 236 16.18 23.46 -28.05
N VAL A 237 15.45 24.26 -28.83
CA VAL A 237 15.49 25.73 -28.70
C VAL A 237 14.64 26.17 -27.52
N ALA A 238 14.77 27.43 -27.07
CA ALA A 238 14.02 27.94 -25.91
C ALA A 238 12.49 27.89 -26.06
N SER A 239 11.96 27.83 -27.29
CA SER A 239 10.52 27.66 -27.54
C SER A 239 10.04 26.21 -27.46
N ASP A 240 10.96 25.26 -27.51
CA ASP A 240 10.65 23.84 -27.36
C ASP A 240 10.45 23.51 -25.87
N PRO A 241 9.75 22.42 -25.53
CA PRO A 241 9.58 22.05 -24.14
C PRO A 241 10.91 21.79 -23.44
N GLN A 242 10.99 22.21 -22.18
CA GLN A 242 12.17 22.15 -21.33
C GLN A 242 12.07 20.98 -20.32
N PRO A 243 13.18 20.48 -19.77
CA PRO A 243 13.17 19.35 -18.84
C PRO A 243 12.36 19.63 -17.56
N GLU A 244 12.32 20.86 -17.07
CA GLU A 244 11.45 21.26 -15.95
C GLU A 244 9.95 21.12 -16.26
N GLN A 245 9.59 21.00 -17.53
CA GLN A 245 8.20 20.82 -17.98
C GLN A 245 7.84 19.34 -18.14
N ALA A 246 8.80 18.42 -17.96
CA ALA A 246 8.57 16.99 -18.05
C ALA A 246 7.71 16.47 -16.90
N ILE A 247 6.62 15.81 -17.25
CA ILE A 247 5.72 15.17 -16.29
C ILE A 247 6.09 13.70 -16.10
N ARG A 248 6.36 13.01 -17.21
CA ARG A 248 6.59 11.56 -17.20
C ARG A 248 7.52 11.15 -18.34
N TYR A 249 8.48 10.30 -18.01
CA TYR A 249 9.35 9.63 -18.97
C TYR A 249 8.85 8.21 -19.23
N TYR A 250 9.12 7.73 -20.45
CA TYR A 250 8.76 6.39 -20.88
C TYR A 250 9.95 5.72 -21.55
N ARG A 251 9.98 4.38 -21.49
CA ARG A 251 10.93 3.52 -22.20
C ARG A 251 12.38 3.89 -21.92
N GLY A 252 12.76 3.99 -20.66
CA GLY A 252 14.09 4.47 -20.28
C GLY A 252 14.34 5.87 -20.87
N SER A 253 13.40 6.78 -20.69
CA SER A 253 13.53 8.18 -21.11
C SER A 253 13.81 8.41 -22.59
N SER A 254 13.50 7.44 -23.47
CA SER A 254 13.52 7.62 -24.92
C SER A 254 12.25 8.32 -25.44
N ALA A 255 11.23 8.44 -24.59
CA ALA A 255 10.07 9.29 -24.81
C ALA A 255 9.68 10.05 -23.53
N VAL A 256 9.07 11.23 -23.69
CA VAL A 256 8.66 12.08 -22.56
C VAL A 256 7.35 12.81 -22.87
N LEU A 257 6.49 12.92 -21.86
CA LEU A 257 5.32 13.79 -21.88
C LEU A 257 5.62 15.04 -21.05
N THR A 258 5.44 16.21 -21.64
CA THR A 258 5.63 17.52 -20.99
C THR A 258 4.34 18.33 -20.98
N ASN A 259 4.26 19.33 -20.10
CA ASN A 259 3.17 20.31 -20.06
C ASN A 259 3.75 21.72 -19.98
N ALA A 260 3.34 22.59 -20.91
CA ALA A 260 3.81 23.97 -20.99
C ALA A 260 3.62 24.76 -19.69
N GLY A 261 2.58 24.47 -18.91
CA GLY A 261 2.29 25.12 -17.63
C GLY A 261 2.95 24.44 -16.42
N TYR A 262 3.59 23.28 -16.60
CA TYR A 262 4.31 22.60 -15.52
C TYR A 262 5.74 23.11 -15.43
N ASN A 263 6.24 23.35 -14.22
CA ASN A 263 7.58 23.88 -14.00
C ASN A 263 8.20 23.31 -12.71
N ASN A 264 8.96 22.23 -12.84
CA ASN A 264 9.71 21.57 -11.79
C ASN A 264 11.17 22.07 -11.76
N GLN A 265 11.40 23.19 -11.07
CA GLN A 265 12.75 23.77 -10.93
C GLN A 265 13.73 22.87 -10.17
N PHE A 266 13.28 21.88 -9.40
CA PHE A 266 14.16 20.95 -8.68
C PHE A 266 15.02 20.09 -9.63
N VAL A 267 14.54 19.87 -10.85
CA VAL A 267 15.28 19.16 -11.89
C VAL A 267 16.55 19.90 -12.33
N LEU A 268 16.69 21.19 -11.97
CA LEU A 268 17.84 22.00 -12.36
C LEU A 268 18.93 22.03 -11.28
N GLN A 269 18.76 21.31 -10.16
CA GLN A 269 19.73 21.24 -9.06
C GLN A 269 20.80 20.17 -9.33
N ASP A 270 22.03 20.40 -8.84
CA ASP A 270 23.19 19.51 -8.98
C ASP A 270 23.91 19.32 -7.62
N PRO A 271 23.87 18.13 -6.99
CA PRO A 271 23.02 16.99 -7.33
C PRO A 271 21.55 17.30 -7.03
N PRO A 272 20.60 16.64 -7.70
CA PRO A 272 19.19 16.87 -7.45
C PRO A 272 18.78 16.29 -6.08
N ASN A 273 18.02 17.05 -5.30
CA ASN A 273 17.79 16.75 -3.89
C ASN A 273 16.75 15.62 -3.70
N ALA A 274 17.19 14.47 -3.17
CA ALA A 274 16.37 13.25 -3.03
C ALA A 274 15.24 13.36 -2.00
N LEU A 275 15.34 14.28 -1.03
CA LEU A 275 14.37 14.45 0.07
C LEU A 275 13.06 15.16 -0.33
N SER A 276 12.84 15.48 -1.60
CA SER A 276 11.67 16.24 -2.07
C SER A 276 10.57 15.40 -2.75
N ILE A 277 10.76 14.07 -2.84
CA ILE A 277 9.84 13.11 -3.49
C ILE A 277 8.43 13.15 -2.87
N GLU A 278 8.33 13.35 -1.55
CA GLU A 278 7.05 13.38 -0.82
C GLU A 278 6.14 14.57 -1.22
N SER A 279 6.74 15.71 -1.59
CA SER A 279 6.02 16.93 -2.01
C SER A 279 5.39 16.77 -3.41
N GLN A 280 6.01 15.98 -4.30
CA GLN A 280 5.60 15.82 -5.70
C GLN A 280 4.40 14.89 -5.91
N ARG A 281 4.06 14.03 -4.94
CA ARG A 281 2.83 13.22 -4.97
C ARG A 281 1.55 14.07 -4.99
N SER A 282 1.60 15.29 -4.45
CA SER A 282 0.45 16.23 -4.43
C SER A 282 0.08 16.77 -5.81
N THR A 283 1.06 16.97 -6.70
CA THR A 283 0.83 17.50 -8.05
C THR A 283 0.47 16.39 -9.05
N ALA A 284 0.91 15.14 -8.81
CA ALA A 284 0.50 13.96 -9.57
C ALA A 284 -1.01 13.65 -9.45
N GLN A 285 -1.66 14.07 -8.35
CA GLN A 285 -3.11 13.96 -8.20
C GLN A 285 -3.88 14.86 -9.19
N MET A 286 -3.33 16.02 -9.60
CA MET A 286 -3.92 16.82 -10.69
C MET A 286 -3.82 16.10 -12.05
N LEU A 287 -2.87 15.19 -12.24
CA LEU A 287 -2.70 14.44 -13.47
C LEU A 287 -3.70 13.29 -13.63
N SER A 288 -4.16 12.70 -12.51
CA SER A 288 -5.27 11.74 -12.54
C SER A 288 -6.52 12.36 -13.17
N PHE A 289 -6.74 13.66 -12.93
CA PHE A 289 -7.87 14.42 -13.48
C PHE A 289 -7.73 14.67 -14.99
N ALA A 290 -6.53 14.97 -15.49
CA ALA A 290 -6.27 15.17 -16.92
C ALA A 290 -6.37 13.84 -17.72
N THR A 291 -5.92 12.73 -17.13
CA THR A 291 -5.99 11.40 -17.73
C THR A 291 -7.44 10.90 -17.78
N GLN A 292 -8.22 11.18 -16.72
CA GLN A 292 -9.66 10.90 -16.68
C GLN A 292 -10.45 11.71 -17.72
N ARG A 293 -10.09 12.97 -17.95
CA ARG A 293 -10.71 13.84 -18.97
C ARG A 293 -10.43 13.39 -20.40
N LEU A 294 -9.25 12.83 -20.68
CA LEU A 294 -8.91 12.24 -21.98
C LEU A 294 -9.76 11.01 -22.31
N VAL A 295 -10.04 10.17 -21.31
CA VAL A 295 -10.91 8.99 -21.44
C VAL A 295 -12.38 9.40 -21.66
N GLU A 296 -12.86 10.41 -20.93
CA GLU A 296 -14.22 10.97 -21.10
C GLU A 296 -14.44 11.51 -22.50
N ALA A 297 -13.42 12.13 -23.07
CA ALA A 297 -13.53 12.78 -24.36
C ALA A 297 -13.43 11.76 -25.53
N ALA A 298 -12.66 10.67 -25.38
CA ALA A 298 -12.63 9.57 -26.34
C ALA A 298 -13.99 8.85 -26.44
N ALA A 299 -14.69 8.71 -25.31
CA ALA A 299 -16.04 8.20 -25.27
C ALA A 299 -17.06 9.10 -26.01
N ALA A 300 -16.85 10.42 -25.96
CA ALA A 300 -17.69 11.38 -26.70
C ALA A 300 -17.46 11.34 -28.22
N ALA A 301 -16.25 11.02 -28.68
CA ALA A 301 -15.95 10.86 -30.10
C ALA A 301 -16.58 9.57 -30.68
N ALA A 302 -16.49 8.45 -29.94
CA ALA A 302 -17.16 7.21 -30.31
C ALA A 302 -18.71 7.35 -30.36
N TYR A 303 -19.27 8.22 -29.52
CA TYR A 303 -20.69 8.57 -29.55
C TYR A 303 -21.09 9.38 -30.79
N ALA A 304 -20.25 10.29 -31.28
CA ALA A 304 -20.51 11.09 -32.48
C ALA A 304 -20.51 10.25 -33.76
N GLU A 305 -19.63 9.24 -33.84
CA GLU A 305 -19.57 8.30 -34.97
C GLU A 305 -20.81 7.37 -34.99
N ALA A 306 -21.26 6.90 -33.82
CA ALA A 306 -22.50 6.13 -33.70
C ALA A 306 -23.75 6.95 -34.06
N LEU A 307 -23.74 8.27 -33.84
CA LEU A 307 -24.84 9.17 -34.17
C LEU A 307 -24.97 9.42 -35.68
N GLU A 308 -23.86 9.47 -36.42
CA GLU A 308 -23.87 9.59 -37.89
C GLU A 308 -24.36 8.30 -38.55
N ILE A 309 -23.97 7.12 -38.02
CA ILE A 309 -24.50 5.82 -38.48
C ILE A 309 -26.03 5.74 -38.25
N ALA A 310 -26.52 6.21 -37.09
CA ALA A 310 -27.95 6.26 -36.80
C ALA A 310 -28.72 7.30 -37.64
N ARG A 311 -28.04 8.37 -38.08
CA ARG A 311 -28.60 9.39 -38.99
C ARG A 311 -28.84 8.83 -40.38
N GLU A 312 -27.91 8.04 -40.92
CA GLU A 312 -28.06 7.40 -42.24
C GLU A 312 -29.23 6.40 -42.26
N GLU A 313 -29.48 5.68 -41.16
CA GLU A 313 -30.65 4.79 -41.05
C GLU A 313 -31.98 5.55 -40.86
N ALA A 314 -31.97 6.71 -40.17
CA ALA A 314 -33.18 7.51 -39.94
C ALA A 314 -33.67 8.27 -41.19
N VAL A 315 -32.76 8.61 -42.13
CA VAL A 315 -33.11 9.25 -43.41
C VAL A 315 -33.99 8.37 -44.30
N PHE A 316 -33.96 7.05 -44.09
CA PHE A 316 -34.81 6.09 -44.84
C PHE A 316 -36.24 5.93 -44.29
N ALA A 317 -36.56 6.46 -43.11
CA ALA A 317 -37.78 6.06 -42.38
C ALA A 317 -38.93 7.08 -42.29
N ALA A 318 -38.80 8.34 -42.70
CA ALA A 318 -39.96 9.25 -42.67
C ALA A 318 -39.85 10.49 -43.59
N PRO A 319 -40.75 10.63 -44.59
CA PRO A 319 -41.13 11.93 -45.12
C PRO A 319 -42.38 12.43 -44.38
N ARG A 320 -42.29 13.65 -43.83
CA ARG A 320 -43.36 14.49 -43.23
C ARG A 320 -43.59 14.39 -41.72
N LEU A 321 -42.58 14.81 -40.95
CA LEU A 321 -42.82 15.65 -39.78
C LEU A 321 -41.78 16.76 -39.77
N THR A 322 -42.19 17.97 -39.42
CA THR A 322 -41.30 19.12 -39.24
C THR A 322 -40.24 18.76 -38.19
N SER A 323 -38.97 18.96 -38.55
CA SER A 323 -37.83 18.19 -38.06
C SER A 323 -37.49 18.34 -36.57
N LEU A 324 -38.05 19.33 -35.86
CA LEU A 324 -37.72 19.56 -34.46
C LEU A 324 -38.59 18.77 -33.47
N THR A 325 -39.89 18.57 -33.75
CA THR A 325 -40.82 17.88 -32.83
C THR A 325 -40.79 16.36 -32.99
N ALA A 326 -40.54 15.86 -34.20
CA ALA A 326 -40.33 14.43 -34.42
C ALA A 326 -39.08 13.92 -33.69
N HIS A 327 -38.00 14.72 -33.66
CA HIS A 327 -36.78 14.34 -32.98
C HIS A 327 -37.01 14.17 -31.48
N THR A 328 -37.62 15.15 -30.80
CA THR A 328 -37.90 15.03 -29.35
C THR A 328 -38.79 13.84 -29.02
N ILE A 329 -39.88 13.63 -29.78
CA ILE A 329 -40.80 12.50 -29.55
C ILE A 329 -40.10 11.15 -29.73
N VAL A 330 -39.28 11.00 -30.79
CA VAL A 330 -38.53 9.76 -31.03
C VAL A 330 -37.46 9.55 -29.96
N THR A 331 -36.75 10.61 -29.56
CA THR A 331 -35.72 10.51 -28.52
C THR A 331 -36.34 10.14 -27.17
N ASP A 332 -37.46 10.74 -26.80
CA ASP A 332 -38.18 10.43 -25.56
C ASP A 332 -38.72 9.00 -25.55
N ALA A 333 -39.24 8.51 -26.69
CA ALA A 333 -39.70 7.14 -26.83
C ALA A 333 -38.55 6.13 -26.73
N ILE A 334 -37.38 6.43 -27.33
CA ILE A 334 -36.17 5.61 -27.22
C ILE A 334 -35.69 5.60 -25.76
N TYR A 335 -35.58 6.74 -25.09
CA TYR A 335 -35.18 6.80 -23.68
C TYR A 335 -36.18 6.08 -22.76
N ALA A 336 -37.48 6.17 -23.03
CA ALA A 336 -38.50 5.43 -22.27
C ALA A 336 -38.38 3.91 -22.49
N GLY A 337 -38.16 3.48 -23.73
CA GLY A 337 -37.93 2.07 -24.08
C GLY A 337 -36.67 1.50 -23.43
N MET A 338 -35.54 2.21 -23.53
CA MET A 338 -34.27 1.81 -22.92
C MET A 338 -34.38 1.74 -21.39
N ARG A 339 -35.02 2.73 -20.74
CA ARG A 339 -35.28 2.70 -19.29
C ARG A 339 -36.09 1.46 -18.88
N LYS A 340 -37.12 1.10 -19.64
CA LYS A 340 -37.95 -0.08 -19.37
C LYS A 340 -37.16 -1.38 -19.55
N LEU A 341 -36.33 -1.47 -20.60
CA LEU A 341 -35.50 -2.65 -20.87
C LEU A 341 -34.40 -2.82 -19.82
N MET A 342 -33.70 -1.75 -19.45
CA MET A 342 -32.71 -1.75 -18.37
C MET A 342 -33.34 -2.11 -17.01
N TYR A 343 -34.53 -1.61 -16.71
CA TYR A 343 -35.26 -1.97 -15.49
C TYR A 343 -35.55 -3.49 -15.43
N GLN A 344 -36.02 -4.08 -16.53
CA GLN A 344 -36.26 -5.53 -16.60
C GLN A 344 -34.96 -6.33 -16.54
N HIS A 345 -33.90 -5.88 -17.21
CA HIS A 345 -32.59 -6.52 -17.17
C HIS A 345 -32.01 -6.52 -15.75
N ASN A 346 -32.04 -5.38 -15.06
CA ASN A 346 -31.59 -5.25 -13.68
C ASN A 346 -32.41 -6.17 -12.76
N LYS A 347 -33.73 -6.24 -12.92
CA LYS A 347 -34.57 -7.17 -12.15
C LYS A 347 -34.21 -8.65 -12.35
N MET A 348 -33.62 -9.01 -13.49
CA MET A 348 -33.19 -10.38 -13.78
C MET A 348 -31.78 -10.72 -13.28
N GLN A 349 -30.94 -9.73 -12.99
CA GLN A 349 -29.60 -9.99 -12.47
C GLN A 349 -29.65 -10.53 -11.02
N CYS A 350 -28.91 -11.60 -10.75
CA CYS A 350 -28.85 -12.24 -9.43
C CYS A 350 -28.46 -11.26 -8.31
N ILE A 351 -27.64 -10.27 -8.63
CA ILE A 351 -27.16 -9.27 -7.66
C ILE A 351 -28.29 -8.39 -7.10
N ASN A 352 -29.34 -8.13 -7.89
CA ASN A 352 -30.51 -7.35 -7.44
C ASN A 352 -31.54 -8.21 -6.69
N ARG A 353 -31.26 -9.50 -6.48
CA ARG A 353 -32.07 -10.41 -5.66
C ARG A 353 -31.45 -10.67 -4.29
N ILE A 354 -30.27 -10.12 -4.02
CA ILE A 354 -29.63 -10.25 -2.71
C ILE A 354 -30.50 -9.50 -1.68
N PRO A 355 -30.92 -10.15 -0.58
CA PRO A 355 -31.61 -9.49 0.52
C PRO A 355 -30.83 -8.27 1.04
N ALA A 356 -31.55 -7.25 1.49
CA ALA A 356 -30.93 -6.01 1.96
C ALA A 356 -29.99 -6.27 3.15
N GLU A 357 -30.32 -7.24 4.00
CA GLU A 357 -29.55 -7.65 5.16
C GLU A 357 -28.18 -8.20 4.77
N LEU A 358 -28.13 -9.03 3.71
CA LEU A 358 -26.86 -9.55 3.19
C LEU A 358 -26.04 -8.44 2.53
N LEU A 359 -26.69 -7.51 1.81
CA LEU A 359 -26.00 -6.34 1.26
C LEU A 359 -25.41 -5.46 2.36
N ILE A 360 -26.13 -5.23 3.47
CA ILE A 360 -25.62 -4.48 4.63
C ILE A 360 -24.39 -5.18 5.21
N ASN A 361 -24.43 -6.50 5.39
CA ASN A 361 -23.27 -7.26 5.89
C ASN A 361 -22.07 -7.15 4.92
N ILE A 362 -22.30 -7.22 3.61
CA ILE A 362 -21.26 -7.02 2.60
C ILE A 362 -20.70 -5.59 2.68
N PHE A 363 -21.56 -4.58 2.86
CA PHE A 363 -21.16 -3.17 2.91
C PHE A 363 -20.37 -2.82 4.18
N HIS A 364 -20.59 -3.56 5.28
CA HIS A 364 -19.77 -3.45 6.50
C HIS A 364 -18.32 -3.90 6.30
N LEU A 365 -18.06 -4.79 5.34
CA LEU A 365 -16.71 -5.23 4.98
C LEU A 365 -15.94 -4.20 4.14
N LEU A 366 -16.53 -3.04 3.86
CA LEU A 366 -15.86 -1.95 3.16
C LEU A 366 -15.33 -0.93 4.17
N ASP A 367 -14.01 -0.82 4.23
CA ASP A 367 -13.31 -0.05 5.26
C ASP A 367 -13.46 1.47 5.10
N VAL A 368 -13.74 1.97 3.89
CA VAL A 368 -13.67 3.40 3.60
C VAL A 368 -15.04 4.01 3.29
N PRO A 369 -15.42 5.15 3.92
CA PRO A 369 -16.65 5.88 3.60
C PRO A 369 -16.82 6.22 2.12
N SER A 370 -15.73 6.49 1.40
CA SER A 370 -15.75 6.77 -0.04
C SER A 370 -16.25 5.56 -0.84
N SER A 371 -15.88 4.34 -0.46
CA SER A 371 -16.39 3.11 -1.07
C SER A 371 -17.90 2.98 -0.86
N ARG A 372 -18.42 3.34 0.32
CA ARG A 372 -19.86 3.32 0.62
C ARG A 372 -20.64 4.35 -0.21
N VAL A 373 -20.09 5.56 -0.38
CA VAL A 373 -20.67 6.57 -1.29
C VAL A 373 -20.68 6.06 -2.74
N ASN A 374 -19.61 5.41 -3.19
CA ASN A 374 -19.55 4.82 -4.53
C ASN A 374 -20.59 3.69 -4.72
N LEU A 375 -20.85 2.87 -3.69
CA LEU A 375 -21.92 1.87 -3.74
C LEU A 375 -23.30 2.49 -3.95
N ALA A 376 -23.55 3.66 -3.36
CA ALA A 376 -24.82 4.36 -3.55
C ALA A 376 -25.05 4.79 -5.01
N LEU A 377 -24.00 4.85 -5.83
CA LEU A 377 -24.09 5.16 -7.26
C LEU A 377 -24.44 3.92 -8.11
N ALA A 378 -24.37 2.70 -7.57
CA ALA A 378 -24.57 1.48 -8.34
C ALA A 378 -26.04 1.29 -8.78
N CYS A 379 -26.98 1.40 -7.85
CA CYS A 379 -28.41 1.34 -8.14
C CYS A 379 -29.24 1.98 -7.01
N ARG A 380 -30.53 2.24 -7.26
CA ARG A 380 -31.43 2.85 -6.26
C ARG A 380 -31.58 2.04 -4.98
N GLN A 381 -31.59 0.71 -5.07
CA GLN A 381 -31.69 -0.13 -3.88
C GLN A 381 -30.44 0.04 -3.01
N TRP A 382 -29.25 0.05 -3.61
CA TRP A 382 -27.99 0.22 -2.89
C TRP A 382 -27.88 1.65 -2.33
N HIS A 383 -28.28 2.66 -3.10
CA HIS A 383 -28.43 4.04 -2.62
C HIS A 383 -29.28 4.11 -1.34
N ASP A 384 -30.47 3.52 -1.38
CA ASP A 384 -31.38 3.53 -0.24
C ASP A 384 -30.81 2.77 0.95
N ILE A 385 -30.18 1.62 0.74
CA ILE A 385 -29.50 0.87 1.81
C ILE A 385 -28.40 1.71 2.43
N VAL A 386 -27.51 2.30 1.62
CA VAL A 386 -26.38 3.10 2.10
C VAL A 386 -26.87 4.29 2.93
N PHE A 387 -27.81 5.10 2.43
CA PHE A 387 -28.22 6.33 3.12
C PHE A 387 -29.29 6.16 4.20
N LYS A 388 -30.01 5.02 4.23
CA LYS A 388 -31.04 4.75 5.26
C LYS A 388 -30.57 3.79 6.36
N THR A 389 -29.37 3.23 6.28
CA THR A 389 -28.83 2.29 7.28
C THR A 389 -27.80 2.99 8.15
N PRO A 390 -28.15 3.42 9.38
CA PRO A 390 -27.25 4.25 10.18
C PRO A 390 -25.98 3.52 10.64
N SER A 391 -26.03 2.20 10.81
CA SER A 391 -24.86 1.40 11.19
C SER A 391 -23.75 1.43 10.15
N LEU A 392 -24.06 1.67 8.86
CA LEU A 392 -23.05 1.86 7.82
C LEU A 392 -22.29 3.20 7.93
N TRP A 393 -22.67 4.06 8.88
CA TRP A 393 -22.03 5.36 9.14
C TRP A 393 -21.59 5.50 10.60
N ALA A 394 -21.69 4.42 11.39
CA ALA A 394 -21.35 4.42 12.81
C ALA A 394 -19.83 4.55 13.07
N THR A 395 -19.00 4.11 12.12
CA THR A 395 -17.54 4.27 12.17
C THR A 395 -17.14 5.51 11.38
N ILE A 396 -16.64 6.52 12.09
CA ILE A 396 -16.23 7.81 11.56
C ILE A 396 -14.73 7.98 11.82
N ASP A 397 -13.94 8.06 10.75
CA ASP A 397 -12.50 8.31 10.84
C ASP A 397 -12.13 9.63 10.14
N LEU A 398 -11.73 10.60 10.96
CA LEU A 398 -11.24 11.93 10.60
C LEU A 398 -9.80 12.12 11.13
N SER A 399 -9.06 11.03 11.38
CA SER A 399 -7.66 11.09 11.83
C SER A 399 -6.66 11.29 10.68
N GLY A 400 -7.11 11.15 9.43
CA GLY A 400 -6.30 11.33 8.24
C GLY A 400 -5.68 12.74 8.12
N PRO A 401 -4.56 12.90 7.38
CA PRO A 401 -3.85 14.16 7.23
C PRO A 401 -4.60 15.23 6.42
N ARG A 402 -5.81 14.94 5.94
CA ARG A 402 -6.62 15.91 5.19
C ARG A 402 -7.47 16.69 6.18
N ASP A 403 -7.43 18.02 6.09
CA ASP A 403 -8.34 18.96 6.75
C ASP A 403 -9.79 18.77 6.26
N ILE A 404 -10.40 17.61 6.50
CA ILE A 404 -11.80 17.34 6.18
C ILE A 404 -12.64 17.73 7.40
N ALA A 405 -12.52 19.00 7.80
CA ALA A 405 -13.35 19.57 8.86
C ALA A 405 -14.84 19.34 8.50
N ALA A 406 -15.22 19.55 7.23
CA ALA A 406 -16.58 19.43 6.68
C ALA A 406 -17.23 18.02 6.73
N GLY A 407 -16.58 17.01 7.31
CA GLY A 407 -17.03 15.62 7.29
C GLY A 407 -17.86 15.17 8.49
N LEU A 408 -17.67 15.76 9.67
CA LEU A 408 -18.22 15.20 10.92
C LEU A 408 -19.75 15.34 11.02
N ALA A 409 -20.29 16.55 10.81
CA ALA A 409 -21.72 16.79 10.95
C ALA A 409 -22.58 15.93 10.01
N PRO A 410 -22.29 15.81 8.69
CA PRO A 410 -23.05 14.94 7.80
C PRO A 410 -23.00 13.47 8.21
N GLN A 411 -21.84 12.96 8.67
CA GLN A 411 -21.70 11.57 9.09
C GLN A 411 -22.41 11.30 10.43
N LEU A 412 -22.37 12.24 11.37
CA LEU A 412 -23.17 12.17 12.59
C LEU A 412 -24.68 12.15 12.29
N GLN A 413 -25.13 12.91 11.30
CA GLN A 413 -26.53 12.86 10.85
C GLN A 413 -26.89 11.50 10.23
N LEU A 414 -26.04 10.97 9.36
CA LEU A 414 -26.28 9.67 8.70
C LEU A 414 -26.24 8.49 9.66
N SER A 415 -25.39 8.55 10.70
CA SER A 415 -25.28 7.53 11.74
C SER A 415 -26.45 7.53 12.73
N GLY A 416 -27.33 8.53 12.70
CA GLY A 416 -28.60 8.53 13.44
C GLY A 416 -28.43 8.36 14.96
N THR A 417 -28.87 7.22 15.49
CA THR A 417 -28.72 6.83 16.92
C THR A 417 -27.85 5.58 17.09
N ALA A 418 -27.15 5.15 16.05
CA ALA A 418 -26.26 3.99 16.14
C ALA A 418 -25.10 4.29 17.13
N PRO A 419 -24.61 3.27 17.87
CA PRO A 419 -23.39 3.40 18.66
C PRO A 419 -22.21 3.79 17.78
N LEU A 420 -21.39 4.76 18.20
CA LEU A 420 -20.33 5.34 17.37
C LEU A 420 -18.95 4.78 17.72
N ASN A 421 -18.15 4.56 16.67
CA ASN A 421 -16.70 4.41 16.74
C ASN A 421 -16.09 5.64 16.06
N LEU A 422 -15.55 6.57 16.86
CA LEU A 422 -15.13 7.88 16.42
C LEU A 422 -13.61 8.03 16.52
N SER A 423 -12.93 8.26 15.41
CA SER A 423 -11.51 8.62 15.37
C SER A 423 -11.36 10.04 14.81
N VAL A 424 -10.79 10.96 15.58
CA VAL A 424 -10.73 12.37 15.23
C VAL A 424 -9.39 12.97 15.59
N ARG A 425 -8.81 13.72 14.66
CA ARG A 425 -7.65 14.58 14.90
C ARG A 425 -8.10 16.04 15.02
N ILE A 426 -7.90 16.63 16.20
CA ILE A 426 -8.22 18.03 16.49
C ILE A 426 -6.95 18.86 16.31
N THR A 427 -6.99 19.79 15.37
CA THR A 427 -5.91 20.72 15.02
C THR A 427 -6.37 22.17 15.18
N ASP A 428 -5.43 23.11 15.07
CA ASP A 428 -5.77 24.54 15.01
C ASP A 428 -6.66 24.90 13.81
N SER A 429 -6.64 24.13 12.73
CA SER A 429 -7.43 24.37 11.52
C SER A 429 -8.89 23.91 11.61
N ASN A 430 -9.23 23.01 12.55
CA ASN A 430 -10.54 22.33 12.55
C ASN A 430 -11.29 22.32 13.89
N TRP A 431 -10.68 22.82 14.98
CA TRP A 431 -11.29 22.75 16.32
C TRP A 431 -12.66 23.45 16.40
N GLU A 432 -12.86 24.57 15.67
CA GLU A 432 -14.12 25.33 15.67
C GLU A 432 -15.30 24.50 15.15
N GLU A 433 -15.04 23.58 14.22
CA GLU A 433 -16.07 22.69 13.68
C GLU A 433 -16.26 21.44 14.54
N ILE A 434 -15.17 20.86 15.04
CA ILE A 434 -15.20 19.59 15.77
C ILE A 434 -15.71 19.77 17.20
N CYS A 435 -15.22 20.77 17.93
CA CYS A 435 -15.50 20.92 19.36
C CYS A 435 -17.00 21.09 19.69
N PRO A 436 -17.81 21.84 18.91
CA PRO A 436 -19.25 21.91 19.14
C PRO A 436 -20.01 20.60 18.88
N LEU A 437 -19.47 19.73 18.01
CA LEU A 437 -20.11 18.48 17.61
C LEU A 437 -19.67 17.30 18.47
N LEU A 438 -18.48 17.36 19.08
CA LEU A 438 -17.92 16.28 19.89
C LEU A 438 -18.84 15.89 21.07
N PRO A 439 -19.40 16.82 21.88
CA PRO A 439 -20.35 16.47 22.93
C PRO A 439 -21.57 15.67 22.43
N LEU A 440 -22.09 16.02 21.24
CA LEU A 440 -23.23 15.31 20.64
C LEU A 440 -22.86 13.89 20.21
N ALA A 441 -21.61 13.67 19.79
CA ALA A 441 -21.10 12.35 19.43
C ALA A 441 -20.85 11.49 20.68
N LEU A 442 -20.31 12.09 21.76
CA LEU A 442 -19.92 11.41 22.99
C LEU A 442 -21.08 10.72 23.72
N GLU A 443 -22.30 11.26 23.63
CA GLU A 443 -23.50 10.66 24.23
C GLU A 443 -23.77 9.20 23.77
N ARG A 444 -23.24 8.82 22.60
CA ARG A 444 -23.41 7.48 22.01
C ARG A 444 -22.10 6.87 21.50
N CYS A 445 -20.96 7.44 21.89
CA CYS A 445 -19.64 6.97 21.47
C CYS A 445 -19.20 5.79 22.34
N VAL A 446 -18.93 4.65 21.71
CA VAL A 446 -18.45 3.43 22.37
C VAL A 446 -16.93 3.35 22.34
N ILE A 447 -16.34 3.70 21.19
CA ILE A 447 -14.89 3.74 20.98
C ILE A 447 -14.51 5.13 20.51
N LEU A 448 -13.64 5.82 21.26
CA LEU A 448 -13.16 7.15 20.92
C LEU A 448 -11.65 7.15 20.74
N THR A 449 -11.18 7.58 19.58
CA THR A 449 -9.77 7.89 19.32
C THR A 449 -9.62 9.39 19.06
N LEU A 450 -8.82 10.06 19.86
CA LEU A 450 -8.56 11.50 19.79
C LEU A 450 -7.07 11.77 19.64
N VAL A 451 -6.70 12.56 18.64
CA VAL A 451 -5.34 13.09 18.47
C VAL A 451 -5.38 14.60 18.54
N LEU A 452 -4.68 15.19 19.52
CA LEU A 452 -4.68 16.63 19.76
C LEU A 452 -3.37 17.25 19.27
N TRP A 453 -3.46 18.13 18.27
CA TRP A 453 -2.36 18.91 17.71
C TRP A 453 -2.77 20.38 17.61
N THR A 454 -3.00 21.01 18.76
CA THR A 454 -3.45 22.41 18.84
C THR A 454 -2.53 23.24 19.70
N THR A 455 -2.38 24.51 19.33
CA THR A 455 -1.64 25.51 20.10
C THR A 455 -2.41 25.96 21.34
N ASN A 456 -1.76 26.79 22.16
CA ASN A 456 -2.30 27.25 23.45
C ASN A 456 -3.65 28.00 23.37
N TYR A 457 -4.01 28.58 22.21
CA TYR A 457 -5.16 29.49 22.11
C TYR A 457 -6.52 28.80 22.25
N HIS A 458 -6.63 27.52 21.92
CA HIS A 458 -7.92 26.82 21.83
C HIS A 458 -8.08 25.68 22.85
N ARG A 459 -7.11 25.53 23.76
CA ARG A 459 -7.08 24.47 24.79
C ARG A 459 -8.36 24.41 25.61
N LEU A 460 -8.91 25.56 26.00
CA LEU A 460 -10.12 25.61 26.83
C LEU A 460 -11.35 25.05 26.10
N ASN A 461 -11.51 25.35 24.80
CA ASN A 461 -12.63 24.87 23.99
C ASN A 461 -12.51 23.37 23.72
N VAL A 462 -11.30 22.91 23.34
CA VAL A 462 -11.02 21.49 23.13
C VAL A 462 -11.25 20.70 24.41
N ARG A 463 -10.75 21.21 25.54
CA ARG A 463 -10.94 20.57 26.84
C ARG A 463 -12.40 20.54 27.26
N ALA A 464 -13.14 21.64 27.13
CA ALA A 464 -14.57 21.66 27.43
C ALA A 464 -15.36 20.63 26.60
N ALA A 465 -14.98 20.43 25.32
CA ALA A 465 -15.59 19.44 24.45
C ALA A 465 -15.25 18.00 24.87
N ILE A 466 -14.01 17.72 25.30
CA ILE A 466 -13.57 16.39 25.76
C ILE A 466 -14.13 16.06 27.16
N CYS A 467 -14.32 17.06 28.02
CA CYS A 467 -14.94 16.89 29.33
C CYS A 467 -16.47 16.70 29.27
N ALA A 468 -17.07 16.69 28.07
CA ALA A 468 -18.49 16.41 27.93
C ALA A 468 -18.83 14.96 28.30
N HIS A 469 -20.06 14.75 28.75
CA HIS A 469 -20.56 13.46 29.22
C HIS A 469 -20.46 12.37 28.14
N ALA A 470 -19.85 11.23 28.48
CA ALA A 470 -19.71 10.07 27.59
C ALA A 470 -20.16 8.78 28.31
N PRO A 471 -21.47 8.50 28.40
CA PRO A 471 -22.03 7.48 29.29
C PRO A 471 -21.77 6.05 28.81
N VAL A 472 -21.63 5.85 27.50
CA VAL A 472 -21.48 4.53 26.88
C VAL A 472 -20.06 4.26 26.38
N LEU A 473 -19.11 5.14 26.69
CA LEU A 473 -17.72 5.04 26.28
C LEU A 473 -17.06 3.84 26.98
N ALA A 474 -16.62 2.88 26.18
CA ALA A 474 -15.98 1.63 26.64
C ALA A 474 -14.47 1.61 26.35
N GLU A 475 -14.04 2.23 25.24
CA GLU A 475 -12.63 2.37 24.88
C GLU A 475 -12.29 3.82 24.55
N LEU A 476 -11.18 4.31 25.10
CA LEU A 476 -10.63 5.62 24.83
C LEU A 476 -9.16 5.54 24.43
N ASN A 477 -8.81 6.15 23.30
CA ASN A 477 -7.46 6.31 22.81
C ASN A 477 -7.15 7.81 22.66
N LEU A 478 -6.47 8.40 23.64
CA LEU A 478 -6.18 9.83 23.69
C LEU A 478 -4.68 10.10 23.51
N LEU A 479 -4.34 10.74 22.40
CA LEU A 479 -3.02 11.21 22.02
C LEU A 479 -2.92 12.72 22.21
N ASP A 480 -2.24 13.17 23.26
CA ASP A 480 -2.01 14.58 23.58
C ASP A 480 -0.51 14.92 23.64
N PRO A 481 0.20 14.88 22.49
CA PRO A 481 1.65 15.15 22.46
C PRO A 481 2.03 16.58 22.82
N ASP A 482 1.14 17.54 22.58
CA ASP A 482 1.37 18.98 22.84
C ASP A 482 0.89 19.42 24.22
N PHE A 483 0.43 18.47 25.04
CA PHE A 483 -0.09 18.73 26.39
C PHE A 483 -1.20 19.77 26.38
N VAL A 484 -2.12 19.67 25.41
CA VAL A 484 -3.31 20.51 25.25
C VAL A 484 -4.18 20.46 26.49
N LEU A 485 -4.21 19.32 27.17
CA LEU A 485 -4.97 19.15 28.40
C LEU A 485 -4.32 19.85 29.60
N ASP A 486 -3.00 20.12 29.56
CA ASP A 486 -2.29 20.86 30.62
C ASP A 486 -2.87 22.28 30.73
N GLY A 487 -3.69 22.48 31.76
CA GLY A 487 -4.25 23.78 32.11
C GLY A 487 -3.20 24.68 32.77
N ASN A 488 -3.19 25.96 32.42
CA ASN A 488 -2.28 26.98 32.96
C ASN A 488 -2.58 27.37 34.44
N GLY A 489 -2.90 26.41 35.31
CA GLY A 489 -3.01 26.63 36.74
C GLY A 489 -4.38 27.09 37.25
N SER A 490 -5.48 26.86 36.53
CA SER A 490 -6.81 26.99 37.16
C SER A 490 -7.03 25.87 38.17
N ASP A 491 -7.58 26.22 39.33
CA ASP A 491 -7.55 25.40 40.54
C ASP A 491 -8.42 24.13 40.50
N ASN A 492 -9.17 23.84 39.42
CA ASN A 492 -9.85 22.55 39.32
C ASN A 492 -10.14 22.16 37.87
N PRO A 493 -9.43 21.19 37.29
CA PRO A 493 -9.85 20.63 36.02
C PRO A 493 -11.12 19.82 36.18
N ASP A 494 -12.13 20.16 35.35
CA ASP A 494 -13.27 19.28 35.16
C ASP A 494 -12.77 17.89 34.74
N PRO A 495 -13.37 16.82 35.29
CA PRO A 495 -12.94 15.47 34.99
C PRO A 495 -13.12 15.14 33.50
N LEU A 496 -12.21 14.33 32.97
CA LEU A 496 -12.33 13.85 31.59
C LEU A 496 -13.63 13.06 31.45
N PHE A 497 -14.41 13.39 30.42
CA PHE A 497 -15.70 12.80 30.05
C PHE A 497 -16.82 12.84 31.11
N ASN A 498 -16.65 13.65 32.17
CA ASN A 498 -17.60 13.77 33.29
C ASN A 498 -18.09 12.42 33.85
N GLY A 499 -17.17 11.44 33.92
CA GLY A 499 -17.44 10.07 34.33
C GLY A 499 -17.94 9.20 33.18
N SER A 500 -17.08 8.30 32.70
CA SER A 500 -17.44 7.24 31.74
C SER A 500 -17.54 5.91 32.50
N PRO A 501 -18.72 5.54 33.03
CA PRO A 501 -18.86 4.39 33.92
C PRO A 501 -18.55 3.06 33.24
N LEU A 502 -18.62 3.00 31.91
CA LEU A 502 -18.34 1.79 31.12
C LEU A 502 -16.90 1.74 30.59
N LEU A 503 -16.05 2.73 30.90
CA LEU A 503 -14.69 2.79 30.35
C LEU A 503 -13.83 1.66 30.94
N GLU A 504 -13.54 0.65 30.12
CA GLU A 504 -12.75 -0.52 30.51
C GLU A 504 -11.34 -0.48 29.94
N THR A 505 -11.19 0.08 28.72
CA THR A 505 -9.94 0.14 27.97
C THR A 505 -9.51 1.58 27.75
N LEU A 506 -8.27 1.89 28.11
CA LEU A 506 -7.71 3.23 28.00
C LEU A 506 -6.32 3.21 27.37
N ARG A 507 -6.09 4.12 26.44
CA ARG A 507 -4.76 4.54 26.00
C ARG A 507 -4.64 6.02 26.19
N LEU A 508 -3.59 6.40 26.88
CA LEU A 508 -3.39 7.78 27.28
C LEU A 508 -1.94 8.16 27.03
N LYS A 509 -1.72 9.05 26.08
CA LYS A 509 -0.44 9.75 25.89
C LYS A 509 -0.60 11.19 26.30
N THR A 510 -0.22 11.53 27.52
CA THR A 510 -0.36 12.88 28.08
C THR A 510 0.63 13.10 29.24
N ASN A 511 0.63 14.28 29.84
CA ASN A 511 1.41 14.56 31.04
C ASN A 511 0.68 14.03 32.28
N ILE A 512 1.31 13.14 33.03
CA ILE A 512 0.68 12.59 34.25
C ILE A 512 0.44 13.66 35.32
N ASN A 513 1.21 14.74 35.31
CA ASN A 513 1.05 15.84 36.27
C ASN A 513 -0.31 16.54 36.13
N PHE A 514 -0.99 16.40 35.00
CA PHE A 514 -2.36 16.88 34.80
C PHE A 514 -3.42 16.01 35.48
N MET A 515 -3.11 14.73 35.70
CA MET A 515 -4.03 13.76 36.28
C MET A 515 -4.04 13.89 37.81
N ARG A 516 -4.88 14.82 38.31
CA ARG A 516 -5.05 15.04 39.75
C ARG A 516 -5.77 13.87 40.41
N LYS A 517 -5.62 13.75 41.73
CA LYS A 517 -6.34 12.75 42.55
C LYS A 517 -7.86 12.81 42.40
N SER A 518 -8.41 13.98 42.05
CA SER A 518 -9.83 14.13 41.74
C SER A 518 -10.26 13.28 40.56
N HIS A 519 -9.35 12.96 39.62
CA HIS A 519 -9.61 12.14 38.44
C HIS A 519 -9.54 10.61 38.71
N TYR A 520 -9.26 10.20 39.95
CA TYR A 520 -9.06 8.77 40.23
C TYR A 520 -10.39 8.00 40.18
N ALA A 521 -11.51 8.66 40.48
CA ALA A 521 -12.82 8.03 40.49
C ALA A 521 -13.25 7.58 39.08
N GLU A 522 -12.84 8.34 38.05
CA GLU A 522 -13.22 8.21 36.65
C GLU A 522 -12.58 6.98 36.01
N PHE A 523 -11.39 6.57 36.48
CA PHE A 523 -10.68 5.41 35.93
C PHE A 523 -10.77 4.17 36.81
N THR A 524 -11.62 4.18 37.84
CA THR A 524 -11.82 3.00 38.70
C THR A 524 -12.31 1.77 37.94
N ASN A 525 -13.00 1.94 36.80
CA ASN A 525 -13.49 0.83 35.99
C ASN A 525 -12.50 0.38 34.90
N VAL A 526 -11.39 1.10 34.71
CA VAL A 526 -10.38 0.76 33.71
C VAL A 526 -9.66 -0.53 34.13
N LYS A 527 -9.87 -1.58 33.35
CA LYS A 527 -9.23 -2.89 33.53
C LYS A 527 -7.94 -3.00 32.73
N GLN A 528 -7.87 -2.24 31.64
CA GLN A 528 -6.81 -2.31 30.63
C GLN A 528 -6.33 -0.91 30.32
N CYS A 529 -5.08 -0.60 30.66
CA CYS A 529 -4.52 0.72 30.42
C CYS A 529 -3.16 0.62 29.74
N LEU A 530 -2.96 1.50 28.77
CA LEU A 530 -1.65 1.89 28.33
C LEU A 530 -1.46 3.38 28.63
N PHE A 531 -0.39 3.70 29.32
CA PHE A 531 0.02 5.06 29.59
C PHE A 531 1.37 5.35 28.93
N SER A 532 1.47 6.48 28.24
CA SER A 532 2.72 7.07 27.76
C SER A 532 2.80 8.50 28.27
N MET A 533 3.94 8.89 28.84
CA MET A 533 4.19 10.31 29.03
C MET A 533 4.71 10.88 27.71
N GLY A 534 4.43 12.17 27.44
CA GLY A 534 5.06 12.90 26.33
C GLY A 534 6.57 13.06 26.57
N ASN A 535 7.19 14.12 26.05
CA ASN A 535 8.66 14.35 26.12
C ASN A 535 9.20 14.74 27.52
N SER A 536 8.69 14.14 28.60
CA SER A 536 9.11 14.42 29.98
C SER A 536 9.87 13.24 30.59
N ASP A 537 10.82 13.55 31.47
CA ASP A 537 11.56 12.54 32.22
C ASP A 537 10.66 11.83 33.23
N TRP A 538 10.62 10.50 33.15
CA TRP A 538 9.92 9.70 34.12
C TRP A 538 10.67 9.63 35.44
N THR A 539 9.93 9.73 36.53
CA THR A 539 10.43 9.38 37.86
C THR A 539 9.69 8.15 38.38
N ILE A 540 10.22 7.55 39.44
CA ILE A 540 9.52 6.48 40.14
C ILE A 540 8.18 6.93 40.75
N HIS A 541 8.07 8.22 41.11
CA HIS A 541 6.83 8.83 41.60
C HIS A 541 5.75 8.88 40.53
N ASP A 542 6.13 9.06 39.27
CA ASP A 542 5.18 9.03 38.16
C ASP A 542 4.64 7.61 37.95
N ILE A 543 5.48 6.58 38.07
CA ILE A 543 5.02 5.18 38.02
C ILE A 543 3.99 4.88 39.11
N GLN A 544 4.26 5.27 40.36
CA GLN A 544 3.26 5.10 41.43
C GLN A 544 1.99 5.90 41.15
N ARG A 545 2.08 7.12 40.61
CA ARG A 545 0.88 7.88 40.23
C ARG A 545 0.06 7.19 39.14
N VAL A 546 0.70 6.51 38.18
CA VAL A 546 -0.02 5.68 37.19
C VAL A 546 -0.75 4.55 37.92
N PHE A 547 -0.08 3.87 38.85
CA PHE A 547 -0.70 2.77 39.61
C PHE A 547 -1.86 3.25 40.48
N ASP A 548 -1.72 4.41 41.12
CA ASP A 548 -2.76 5.05 41.93
C ASP A 548 -3.94 5.51 41.07
N LEU A 549 -3.69 5.94 39.81
CA LEU A 549 -4.71 6.36 38.86
C LEU A 549 -5.52 5.17 38.33
N PHE A 550 -4.91 3.98 38.24
CA PHE A 550 -5.54 2.76 37.71
C PHE A 550 -5.54 1.61 38.75
N PRO A 551 -6.20 1.78 39.91
CA PRO A 551 -6.08 0.84 41.03
C PRO A 551 -6.70 -0.54 40.74
N ASN A 552 -7.63 -0.63 39.79
CA ASN A 552 -8.29 -1.88 39.38
C ASN A 552 -7.79 -2.39 38.01
N ALA A 553 -6.71 -1.81 37.46
CA ALA A 553 -6.14 -2.32 36.22
C ALA A 553 -5.63 -3.74 36.42
N ARG A 554 -6.12 -4.66 35.59
CA ARG A 554 -5.61 -6.02 35.48
C ARG A 554 -4.42 -6.08 34.54
N ARG A 555 -4.38 -5.16 33.58
CA ARG A 555 -3.32 -5.02 32.58
C ARG A 555 -2.93 -3.57 32.48
N LEU A 556 -1.65 -3.30 32.71
CA LEU A 556 -1.10 -1.96 32.62
C LEU A 556 0.16 -1.99 31.79
N ALA A 557 0.21 -1.15 30.77
CA ALA A 557 1.40 -0.88 29.99
C ALA A 557 1.87 0.56 30.25
N VAL A 558 3.17 0.74 30.43
CA VAL A 558 3.79 2.04 30.64
C VAL A 558 4.89 2.24 29.60
N GLU A 559 4.75 3.29 28.79
CA GLU A 559 5.72 3.69 27.79
C GLU A 559 6.61 4.82 28.32
N VAL A 560 7.89 4.52 28.45
CA VAL A 560 8.92 5.31 29.11
C VAL A 560 9.94 5.73 28.06
N ASN A 561 10.20 7.03 27.94
CA ASN A 561 11.07 7.62 26.93
C ASN A 561 12.38 8.18 27.51
N SER A 562 12.32 8.73 28.71
CA SER A 562 13.49 9.09 29.51
C SER A 562 13.22 8.82 30.99
N TRP A 563 14.28 8.71 31.80
CA TRP A 563 14.19 8.41 33.23
C TRP A 563 15.15 9.29 34.01
N GLN A 564 14.64 9.86 35.09
CA GLN A 564 15.42 10.60 36.07
C GLN A 564 15.54 9.75 37.33
N GLU A 565 16.77 9.41 37.70
CA GLU A 565 17.03 8.73 38.97
C GLU A 565 16.57 9.60 40.15
N SER A 566 15.72 9.02 40.99
CA SER A 566 15.22 9.63 42.22
C SER A 566 15.72 8.87 43.44
N THR A 567 15.46 9.41 44.63
CA THR A 567 15.75 8.73 45.91
C THR A 567 15.15 7.32 45.95
N PRO A 568 15.80 6.36 46.66
CA PRO A 568 15.33 4.99 46.75
C PRO A 568 13.93 4.95 47.35
N TRP A 569 12.95 4.60 46.53
CA TRP A 569 11.56 4.43 46.91
C TRP A 569 11.04 3.13 46.34
N THR A 570 10.13 2.48 47.07
CA THR A 570 9.49 1.24 46.65
C THR A 570 8.10 1.57 46.14
N VAL A 571 7.77 1.06 44.97
CA VAL A 571 6.46 1.24 44.35
C VAL A 571 5.53 0.12 44.80
N THR A 572 4.32 0.49 45.22
CA THR A 572 3.25 -0.43 45.58
C THR A 572 2.46 -0.77 44.32
N VAL A 573 2.53 -2.04 43.89
CA VAL A 573 1.83 -2.54 42.71
C VAL A 573 0.32 -2.69 43.03
N PRO A 574 -0.61 -2.37 42.11
CA PRO A 574 -2.02 -2.63 42.31
C PRO A 574 -2.29 -4.13 42.49
N THR A 575 -3.07 -4.49 43.52
CA THR A 575 -3.33 -5.90 43.88
C THR A 575 -4.03 -6.73 42.80
N GLN A 576 -4.76 -6.08 41.87
CA GLN A 576 -5.42 -6.74 40.75
C GLN A 576 -4.52 -6.84 39.51
N LEU A 577 -3.33 -6.24 39.53
CA LEU A 577 -2.46 -6.18 38.36
C LEU A 577 -1.86 -7.55 38.08
N HIS A 578 -2.33 -8.18 37.01
CA HIS A 578 -1.82 -9.48 36.56
C HIS A 578 -0.74 -9.34 35.49
N LEU A 579 -0.82 -8.29 34.67
CA LEU A 579 0.12 -8.02 33.59
C LEU A 579 0.65 -6.58 33.70
N LEU A 580 1.96 -6.44 33.89
CA LEU A 580 2.67 -5.16 33.77
C LEU A 580 3.54 -5.21 32.51
N SER A 581 3.37 -4.25 31.61
CA SER A 581 4.23 -4.06 30.44
C SER A 581 5.03 -2.77 30.58
N ILE A 582 6.35 -2.82 30.48
CA ILE A 582 7.20 -1.62 30.46
C ILE A 582 7.80 -1.52 29.06
N ILE A 583 7.52 -0.41 28.37
CA ILE A 583 7.92 -0.19 26.98
C ILE A 583 8.91 0.97 26.98
N SER A 584 10.17 0.73 26.66
CA SER A 584 11.18 1.77 26.54
C SER A 584 11.22 2.29 25.10
N THR A 585 11.17 3.61 24.90
CA THR A 585 11.36 4.21 23.57
C THR A 585 12.79 4.70 23.33
N ASN A 586 13.69 4.41 24.26
CA ASN A 586 15.07 4.86 24.24
C ASN A 586 16.01 3.67 24.42
N SER A 587 17.00 3.55 23.55
CA SER A 587 17.96 2.45 23.50
C SER A 587 18.81 2.31 24.77
N HIS A 588 18.99 3.40 25.51
CA HIS A 588 19.76 3.46 26.76
C HIS A 588 18.88 3.47 28.00
N LEU A 589 17.60 3.81 27.82
CA LEU A 589 16.64 3.81 28.90
C LEU A 589 16.24 2.38 29.24
N LEU A 590 16.33 2.08 30.51
CA LEU A 590 16.36 0.72 30.97
C LEU A 590 15.18 0.42 31.88
N PRO A 591 14.24 -0.46 31.46
CA PRO A 591 13.22 -1.02 32.32
C PRO A 591 13.78 -1.58 33.64
N HIS A 592 15.03 -2.05 33.62
CA HIS A 592 15.73 -2.53 34.83
C HIS A 592 15.74 -1.48 35.96
N LEU A 593 15.83 -0.19 35.63
CA LEU A 593 15.82 0.88 36.64
C LEU A 593 14.48 0.91 37.37
N ILE A 594 13.38 0.68 36.65
CA ILE A 594 12.03 0.59 37.22
C ILE A 594 11.87 -0.71 38.02
N LEU A 595 12.37 -1.84 37.47
CA LEU A 595 12.26 -3.15 38.12
C LEU A 595 12.94 -3.22 39.49
N ARG A 596 14.04 -2.48 39.70
CA ARG A 596 14.71 -2.40 41.02
C ARG A 596 13.82 -1.83 42.12
N HIS A 597 12.78 -1.08 41.76
CA HIS A 597 11.87 -0.41 42.69
C HIS A 597 10.51 -1.11 42.82
N LEU A 598 10.25 -2.15 42.02
CA LEU A 598 8.99 -2.89 42.00
C LEU A 598 9.09 -4.17 42.84
N ASP A 599 8.11 -4.38 43.73
CA ASP A 599 7.89 -5.71 44.30
C ASP A 599 7.25 -6.60 43.22
N ARG A 600 8.09 -7.43 42.60
CA ARG A 600 7.71 -8.26 41.44
C ARG A 600 6.92 -9.51 41.83
N ARG A 601 6.86 -9.85 43.13
CA ARG A 601 6.21 -11.11 43.60
C ARG A 601 4.71 -11.14 43.33
N GLU A 602 4.08 -9.98 43.22
CA GLU A 602 2.64 -9.85 42.97
C GLU A 602 2.28 -9.84 41.47
N ILE A 603 3.26 -9.57 40.59
CA ILE A 603 3.05 -9.46 39.15
C ILE A 603 3.13 -10.85 38.53
N ARG A 604 1.99 -11.38 38.08
CA ARG A 604 1.95 -12.71 37.42
C ARG A 604 2.68 -12.74 36.08
N ARG A 605 2.60 -11.65 35.32
CA ARG A 605 3.20 -11.53 33.98
C ARG A 605 3.86 -10.17 33.83
N LEU A 606 5.18 -10.18 33.62
CA LEU A 606 5.97 -8.99 33.35
C LEU A 606 6.43 -9.02 31.89
N CYS A 607 6.03 -8.01 31.11
CA CYS A 607 6.44 -7.83 29.73
C CYS A 607 7.38 -6.63 29.65
N LEU A 608 8.54 -6.78 29.00
CA LEU A 608 9.48 -5.68 28.83
C LEU A 608 9.73 -5.51 27.34
N SER A 609 9.53 -4.31 26.85
CA SER A 609 9.50 -3.99 25.43
C SER A 609 10.36 -2.78 25.11
N TYR A 610 10.84 -2.71 23.87
CA TYR A 610 11.62 -1.59 23.36
C TYR A 610 11.06 -1.16 21.98
N ASN A 611 10.86 0.14 21.78
CA ASN A 611 10.53 0.73 20.47
C ASN A 611 11.78 1.08 19.65
N VAL A 612 12.97 0.99 20.26
CA VAL A 612 14.28 1.21 19.63
C VAL A 612 15.23 0.15 20.16
N ARG A 613 16.11 -0.39 19.30
CA ARG A 613 17.12 -1.38 19.66
C ARG A 613 17.88 -1.04 20.96
N PRO A 614 17.70 -1.76 22.08
CA PRO A 614 18.47 -1.54 23.31
C PRO A 614 19.95 -1.80 23.09
N ALA A 615 20.79 -1.06 23.82
CA ALA A 615 22.20 -1.40 23.89
C ALA A 615 22.40 -2.78 24.55
N VAL A 616 23.39 -3.56 24.10
CA VAL A 616 23.58 -4.96 24.53
C VAL A 616 23.70 -5.13 26.05
N GLY A 617 24.49 -4.28 26.70
CA GLY A 617 24.64 -4.29 28.16
C GLY A 617 23.32 -4.01 28.91
N CYS A 618 22.39 -3.31 28.26
CA CYS A 618 21.10 -2.94 28.83
C CYS A 618 20.14 -4.14 28.85
N ALA A 619 19.99 -4.83 27.71
CA ALA A 619 19.19 -6.04 27.61
C ALA A 619 19.67 -7.12 28.59
N ARG A 620 21.00 -7.28 28.72
CA ARG A 620 21.62 -8.21 29.68
C ARG A 620 21.22 -7.92 31.13
N GLN A 621 21.29 -6.66 31.57
CA GLN A 621 20.92 -6.29 32.95
C GLN A 621 19.44 -6.51 33.23
N VAL A 622 18.58 -6.26 32.25
CA VAL A 622 17.14 -6.52 32.34
C VAL A 622 16.86 -8.00 32.52
N LEU A 623 17.43 -8.85 31.67
CA LEU A 623 17.28 -10.30 31.77
C LEU A 623 17.76 -10.80 33.13
N TRP A 624 18.93 -10.35 33.56
CA TRP A 624 19.48 -10.72 34.86
C TRP A 624 18.54 -10.38 36.02
N LEU A 625 17.96 -9.17 36.06
CA LEU A 625 16.99 -8.79 37.10
C LEU A 625 15.66 -9.55 37.04
N ILE A 626 15.19 -9.95 35.86
CA ILE A 626 13.99 -10.80 35.75
C ILE A 626 14.27 -12.16 36.37
N LEU A 627 15.45 -12.70 36.13
CA LEU A 627 15.78 -14.09 36.38
C LEU A 627 16.32 -14.35 37.77
N GLU A 628 16.97 -13.37 38.41
CA GLU A 628 17.31 -13.48 39.83
C GLU A 628 16.07 -13.56 40.73
N ASP A 629 14.98 -12.89 40.34
CA ASP A 629 13.82 -12.68 41.21
C ASP A 629 12.63 -13.60 40.91
N ILE A 630 12.63 -14.28 39.76
CA ILE A 630 11.60 -15.26 39.38
C ILE A 630 12.23 -16.66 39.44
N PRO A 631 12.00 -17.44 40.50
CA PRO A 631 12.76 -18.67 40.75
C PRO A 631 12.61 -19.73 39.65
N GLU A 632 11.54 -19.73 38.84
CA GLU A 632 11.32 -20.75 37.78
C GLU A 632 10.41 -20.21 36.64
N PRO A 633 10.92 -19.41 35.68
CA PRO A 633 10.10 -18.99 34.55
C PRO A 633 9.80 -20.19 33.63
N LYS A 634 8.52 -20.56 33.51
CA LYS A 634 8.07 -21.64 32.60
C LYS A 634 7.97 -21.23 31.14
N CYS A 635 7.68 -19.95 30.91
CA CYS A 635 7.50 -19.34 29.60
C CYS A 635 8.34 -18.06 29.54
N VAL A 636 9.20 -17.96 28.53
CA VAL A 636 10.02 -16.77 28.29
C VAL A 636 9.77 -16.30 26.87
N ARG A 637 9.48 -15.01 26.71
CA ARG A 637 9.34 -14.35 25.41
C ARG A 637 10.49 -13.38 25.23
N ILE A 638 11.18 -13.52 24.11
CA ILE A 638 12.26 -12.65 23.66
C ILE A 638 11.84 -12.21 22.25
N GLU A 639 11.93 -10.93 21.91
CA GLU A 639 11.63 -10.45 20.55
C GLU A 639 12.73 -9.50 20.10
N ALA A 640 12.92 -9.31 18.80
CA ALA A 640 13.84 -8.32 18.26
C ALA A 640 13.13 -7.55 17.13
N SER A 641 13.21 -6.22 17.14
CA SER A 641 12.58 -5.34 16.13
C SER A 641 13.23 -3.97 16.11
N ALA A 642 13.84 -3.61 14.98
CA ALA A 642 14.64 -2.39 14.83
C ALA A 642 13.84 -1.10 14.54
N HIS A 643 12.51 -1.15 14.35
CA HIS A 643 11.78 -0.02 13.78
C HIS A 643 10.58 0.54 14.59
N PRO A 644 10.33 1.87 14.54
CA PRO A 644 9.41 2.58 15.45
C PRO A 644 7.97 2.72 14.93
N LEU A 645 7.53 1.94 13.94
CA LEU A 645 6.17 2.08 13.38
C LEU A 645 5.27 0.96 13.88
N SER A 646 4.42 1.33 14.86
CA SER A 646 3.23 0.63 15.39
C SER A 646 3.38 -0.87 15.72
N ASP A 647 3.18 -1.19 17.01
CA ASP A 647 3.14 -2.51 17.63
C ASP A 647 4.49 -3.16 18.01
N ARG A 648 5.08 -2.54 19.06
CA ARG A 648 5.61 -3.11 20.31
C ARG A 648 6.28 -4.49 20.26
N CYS A 649 7.59 -4.50 20.50
CA CYS A 649 8.40 -5.72 20.66
C CYS A 649 9.13 -5.79 22.00
N VAL A 650 9.33 -7.01 22.50
CA VAL A 650 10.27 -7.41 23.56
C VAL A 650 11.75 -7.26 23.11
N LEU A 651 12.69 -7.38 24.05
CA LEU A 651 14.16 -7.13 24.04
C LEU A 651 14.98 -7.31 22.73
N ASP A 652 15.22 -6.21 22.01
CA ASP A 652 16.00 -6.20 20.76
C ASP A 652 17.54 -6.07 20.97
N SER A 653 18.18 -7.14 21.42
CA SER A 653 19.65 -7.22 21.45
C SER A 653 20.13 -8.61 21.04
N PRO A 654 21.35 -8.75 20.45
CA PRO A 654 22.06 -10.03 20.41
C PRO A 654 22.33 -10.47 21.84
N ILE A 655 21.36 -11.16 22.43
CA ILE A 655 21.33 -11.56 23.84
C ILE A 655 22.27 -12.74 24.09
N ALA A 656 22.67 -13.47 23.03
CA ALA A 656 23.49 -14.69 23.14
C ALA A 656 24.73 -14.49 24.01
N SER A 657 25.41 -13.34 23.93
CA SER A 657 26.53 -13.01 24.81
C SER A 657 26.06 -12.55 26.20
N GLY A 658 25.83 -13.50 27.11
CA GLY A 658 25.65 -13.23 28.54
C GLY A 658 24.26 -13.51 29.11
N ILE A 659 23.48 -14.39 28.48
CA ILE A 659 22.41 -15.11 29.17
C ILE A 659 23.07 -15.96 30.27
N PRO A 660 22.71 -15.82 31.55
CA PRO A 660 23.20 -16.71 32.60
C PRO A 660 23.04 -18.21 32.24
N ASP A 661 24.11 -18.98 32.47
CA ASP A 661 24.07 -20.42 32.27
C ASP A 661 22.92 -21.04 33.08
N GLY A 662 22.13 -21.90 32.43
CA GLY A 662 21.03 -22.64 33.05
C GLY A 662 19.64 -22.01 32.95
N ILE A 663 19.48 -20.81 32.39
CA ILE A 663 18.13 -20.22 32.20
C ILE A 663 17.23 -21.10 31.33
N PHE A 664 17.79 -21.66 30.27
CA PHE A 664 17.04 -22.54 29.37
C PHE A 664 16.76 -23.93 29.98
N ALA A 665 17.32 -24.25 31.15
CA ALA A 665 17.09 -25.52 31.83
C ALA A 665 15.67 -25.67 32.39
N THR A 666 14.92 -24.56 32.54
CA THR A 666 13.54 -24.58 33.07
C THR A 666 12.48 -24.12 32.06
N ILE A 667 12.90 -23.57 30.91
CA ILE A 667 11.98 -22.99 29.93
C ILE A 667 11.32 -24.10 29.12
N THR A 668 10.00 -24.21 29.26
CA THR A 668 9.18 -25.18 28.49
C THR A 668 8.59 -24.56 27.24
N HIS A 669 8.38 -23.23 27.23
CA HIS A 669 7.83 -22.48 26.11
C HIS A 669 8.73 -21.27 25.84
N LEU A 670 9.27 -21.20 24.63
CA LEU A 670 10.16 -20.13 24.19
C LEU A 670 9.53 -19.43 22.98
N TYR A 671 9.44 -18.13 23.08
CA TYR A 671 9.04 -17.28 21.98
C TYR A 671 10.23 -16.43 21.55
N ILE A 672 10.55 -16.43 20.26
CA ILE A 672 11.62 -15.65 19.65
C ILE A 672 11.10 -14.85 18.45
N GLY A 673 11.62 -13.64 18.24
CA GLY A 673 11.44 -12.91 16.99
C GLY A 673 12.37 -13.41 15.89
N GLU A 674 11.96 -13.26 14.63
CA GLU A 674 12.72 -13.65 13.43
C GLU A 674 14.14 -13.02 13.36
N LEU A 675 14.37 -11.87 14.02
CA LEU A 675 15.65 -11.16 14.04
C LEU A 675 16.58 -11.50 15.22
N ILE A 676 16.22 -12.43 16.11
CA ILE A 676 17.00 -12.67 17.34
C ILE A 676 18.29 -13.44 17.10
N LEU A 677 18.27 -14.37 16.15
CA LEU A 677 19.32 -15.37 15.99
C LEU A 677 20.55 -14.95 15.18
N PRO A 678 20.48 -14.05 14.19
CA PRO A 678 21.68 -13.56 13.56
C PRO A 678 22.27 -12.45 14.42
N LEU A 679 23.41 -12.75 15.05
CA LEU A 679 24.61 -11.90 15.20
C LEU A 679 25.54 -12.54 16.26
N ALA A 680 26.28 -13.56 15.83
CA ALA A 680 27.68 -13.77 16.19
C ALA A 680 28.07 -14.28 17.60
N ASP A 681 27.30 -15.16 18.24
CA ASP A 681 27.85 -15.98 19.35
C ASP A 681 27.66 -17.49 19.07
N PRO A 682 28.74 -18.29 19.00
CA PRO A 682 28.70 -19.67 18.51
C PRO A 682 28.09 -20.71 19.46
N GLU A 683 27.57 -20.32 20.63
CA GLU A 683 26.96 -21.29 21.56
C GLU A 683 25.68 -20.72 22.17
N LEU A 684 24.54 -20.93 21.49
CA LEU A 684 23.26 -20.81 22.16
C LEU A 684 23.17 -21.90 23.24
N PRO A 685 22.82 -21.56 24.49
CA PRO A 685 22.72 -22.52 25.57
C PRO A 685 21.63 -23.57 25.29
N VAL A 686 21.89 -24.80 25.70
CA VAL A 686 20.95 -25.92 25.56
C VAL A 686 19.65 -25.64 26.32
N ALA A 687 18.51 -25.90 25.67
CA ALA A 687 17.17 -25.82 26.24
C ALA A 687 16.58 -27.22 26.46
N PRO A 688 17.07 -27.97 27.49
CA PRO A 688 16.81 -29.40 27.66
C PRO A 688 15.34 -29.74 27.96
N VAL A 689 14.52 -28.76 28.35
CA VAL A 689 13.11 -28.96 28.68
C VAL A 689 12.15 -28.18 27.79
N LEU A 690 12.66 -27.57 26.71
CA LEU A 690 11.81 -26.81 25.79
C LEU A 690 10.88 -27.74 25.02
N GLU A 691 9.57 -27.57 25.19
CA GLU A 691 8.53 -28.36 24.53
C GLU A 691 7.91 -27.60 23.34
N GLU A 692 7.87 -26.27 23.41
CA GLU A 692 7.28 -25.41 22.38
C GLU A 692 8.19 -24.23 22.03
N LEU A 693 8.43 -24.05 20.72
CA LEU A 693 9.14 -22.91 20.15
C LEU A 693 8.20 -22.12 19.25
N THR A 694 8.07 -20.82 19.48
CA THR A 694 7.34 -19.91 18.59
C THR A 694 8.28 -18.88 17.97
N ILE A 695 8.23 -18.74 16.65
CA ILE A 695 8.97 -17.75 15.87
C ILE A 695 7.98 -16.70 15.37
N GLN A 696 8.17 -15.45 15.80
CA GLN A 696 7.41 -14.33 15.26
C GLN A 696 7.99 -13.86 13.95
N THR A 697 7.19 -13.90 12.89
CA THR A 697 7.60 -13.44 11.58
C THR A 697 7.53 -11.91 11.47
N MET A 698 8.50 -11.34 10.75
CA MET A 698 8.62 -9.91 10.50
C MET A 698 7.46 -9.38 9.67
N VAL A 699 6.98 -8.18 10.02
CA VAL A 699 5.97 -7.47 9.20
C VAL A 699 6.55 -7.28 7.79
N PRO A 700 5.77 -7.48 6.71
CA PRO A 700 6.29 -7.36 5.34
C PRO A 700 7.01 -6.03 5.06
N ALA A 701 6.60 -4.94 5.71
CA ALA A 701 7.25 -3.63 5.59
C ALA A 701 8.72 -3.62 6.05
N PHE A 702 9.13 -4.55 6.92
CA PHE A 702 10.49 -4.65 7.44
C PHE A 702 11.34 -5.69 6.72
N GLN A 703 10.74 -6.61 5.96
CA GLN A 703 11.49 -7.63 5.22
C GLN A 703 12.47 -7.03 4.20
N SER A 704 12.21 -5.83 3.68
CA SER A 704 13.14 -5.17 2.74
C SER A 704 14.36 -4.55 3.43
N VAL A 705 14.28 -4.23 4.71
CA VAL A 705 15.34 -3.53 5.46
C VAL A 705 16.15 -4.52 6.29
N ASP A 706 15.44 -5.38 7.04
CA ASP A 706 16.03 -6.31 8.01
C ASP A 706 15.97 -7.77 7.53
N GLY A 707 15.45 -8.01 6.31
CA GLY A 707 15.30 -9.37 5.74
C GLY A 707 16.58 -10.18 5.68
N THR A 708 17.73 -9.53 5.52
CA THR A 708 19.03 -10.22 5.49
C THR A 708 19.43 -10.78 6.86
N ASP A 709 18.89 -10.20 7.93
CA ASP A 709 19.12 -10.59 9.32
C ASP A 709 17.96 -11.48 9.82
N SER A 710 17.22 -12.14 8.93
CA SER A 710 16.20 -13.08 9.34
C SER A 710 16.79 -14.47 9.64
N ILE A 711 16.20 -15.15 10.61
CA ILE A 711 16.45 -16.56 10.94
C ILE A 711 16.38 -17.48 9.71
N PHE A 712 15.60 -17.12 8.70
CA PHE A 712 15.43 -17.91 7.48
C PHE A 712 16.58 -17.75 6.47
N PHE A 713 17.46 -16.76 6.66
CA PHE A 713 18.63 -16.51 5.83
C PHE A 713 19.95 -16.79 6.56
N LEU A 714 19.90 -17.49 7.70
CA LEU A 714 21.10 -17.93 8.40
C LEU A 714 21.96 -18.84 7.50
N PRO A 715 23.30 -18.75 7.59
CA PRO A 715 24.18 -19.68 6.88
C PRO A 715 23.88 -21.12 7.31
N ARG A 716 23.81 -22.05 6.34
CA ARG A 716 23.61 -23.50 6.60
C ARG A 716 24.87 -24.15 7.22
N THR A 717 25.27 -23.66 8.38
CA THR A 717 26.39 -24.12 9.18
C THR A 717 25.86 -24.70 10.48
N ARG A 718 26.35 -25.88 10.88
CA ARG A 718 25.94 -26.55 12.13
C ARG A 718 26.43 -25.85 13.41
N ASP A 719 27.14 -24.74 13.28
CA ASP A 719 27.67 -23.98 14.41
C ASP A 719 26.62 -23.08 15.09
N CYS A 720 25.41 -22.96 14.51
CA CYS A 720 24.31 -22.14 15.03
C CYS A 720 23.06 -23.01 15.31
N LEU A 721 23.19 -24.03 16.17
CA LEU A 721 22.10 -24.94 16.52
C LEU A 721 21.45 -24.55 17.85
N LEU A 722 20.14 -24.36 17.84
CA LEU A 722 19.35 -24.32 19.06
C LEU A 722 19.04 -25.77 19.49
N GLN A 723 19.68 -26.22 20.58
CA GLN A 723 19.49 -27.57 21.10
C GLN A 723 18.27 -27.64 22.02
N CYS A 724 17.21 -28.29 21.55
CA CYS A 724 15.93 -28.45 22.23
C CYS A 724 15.48 -29.93 22.21
N PRO A 725 16.12 -30.81 23.01
CA PRO A 725 15.86 -32.26 23.02
C PRO A 725 14.37 -32.64 23.14
N LYS A 726 13.59 -31.86 23.90
CA LYS A 726 12.17 -32.13 24.16
C LYS A 726 11.20 -31.35 23.26
N LEU A 727 11.68 -30.71 22.20
CA LEU A 727 10.82 -29.89 21.34
C LEU A 727 9.77 -30.76 20.66
N ARG A 728 8.50 -30.34 20.76
CA ARG A 728 7.36 -31.05 20.17
C ARG A 728 6.55 -30.16 19.23
N ILE A 729 6.40 -28.88 19.55
CA ILE A 729 5.58 -27.94 18.80
C ILE A 729 6.47 -26.81 18.27
N LEU A 730 6.40 -26.56 16.96
CA LEU A 730 6.99 -25.38 16.33
C LEU A 730 5.88 -24.48 15.80
N ARG A 731 5.89 -23.21 16.18
CA ARG A 731 4.92 -22.23 15.73
C ARG A 731 5.59 -21.12 14.92
N PHE A 732 4.97 -20.71 13.83
CA PHE A 732 5.25 -19.45 13.15
C PHE A 732 4.05 -18.53 13.31
N ALA A 733 4.28 -17.35 13.87
CA ALA A 733 3.21 -16.46 14.25
C ALA A 733 3.37 -15.09 13.63
N ALA A 734 2.30 -14.62 12.99
CA ALA A 734 2.29 -13.31 12.40
C ALA A 734 2.30 -12.22 13.46
N ARG A 735 3.04 -11.14 13.19
CA ARG A 735 3.14 -10.02 14.12
C ARG A 735 1.85 -9.22 14.21
N SER A 736 1.09 -9.14 13.11
CA SER A 736 -0.20 -8.46 13.04
C SER A 736 -1.21 -9.35 12.32
N ALA A 737 -2.46 -9.33 12.78
CA ALA A 737 -3.58 -10.03 12.16
C ALA A 737 -3.92 -9.46 10.76
N ASP A 738 -3.63 -8.18 10.53
CA ASP A 738 -3.93 -7.48 9.28
C ASP A 738 -2.82 -7.66 8.22
N ALA A 739 -1.62 -8.03 8.67
CA ALA A 739 -0.50 -8.27 7.78
C ALA A 739 -0.56 -9.70 7.25
N LYS A 740 -0.93 -9.85 5.98
CA LYS A 740 -0.74 -11.12 5.27
C LYS A 740 0.75 -11.43 5.17
N GLN A 741 1.25 -12.25 6.09
CA GLN A 741 2.60 -12.77 6.04
C GLN A 741 2.58 -14.12 5.37
N CYS A 742 3.49 -14.29 4.41
CA CYS A 742 3.62 -15.52 3.66
C CYS A 742 4.98 -16.16 3.95
N LEU A 743 5.02 -17.46 4.22
CA LEU A 743 6.27 -18.23 4.31
C LEU A 743 6.37 -19.23 3.15
N VAL A 744 7.57 -19.35 2.60
CA VAL A 744 7.89 -20.39 1.61
C VAL A 744 8.19 -21.69 2.38
N PRO A 745 7.66 -22.85 1.95
CA PRO A 745 7.91 -24.10 2.65
C PRO A 745 9.39 -24.45 2.84
N ALA A 746 10.24 -24.16 1.85
CA ALA A 746 11.68 -24.35 1.97
C ALA A 746 12.32 -23.59 3.15
N MET A 747 11.82 -22.38 3.51
CA MET A 747 12.36 -21.60 4.62
C MET A 747 12.15 -22.31 5.97
N ILE A 748 10.97 -22.90 6.17
CA ILE A 748 10.65 -23.65 7.39
C ILE A 748 11.49 -24.92 7.46
N ARG A 749 11.56 -25.68 6.35
CA ARG A 749 12.36 -26.91 6.28
C ARG A 749 13.83 -26.62 6.57
N ASP A 750 14.40 -25.63 5.89
CA ASP A 750 15.80 -25.26 6.06
C ASP A 750 16.09 -24.83 7.51
N PHE A 751 15.18 -24.06 8.11
CA PHE A 751 15.30 -23.69 9.52
C PHE A 751 15.34 -24.91 10.44
N VAL A 752 14.41 -25.86 10.28
CA VAL A 752 14.35 -27.06 11.12
C VAL A 752 15.58 -27.95 10.93
N GLU A 753 16.02 -28.17 9.70
CA GLU A 753 17.13 -29.08 9.39
C GLU A 753 18.50 -28.54 9.77
N TRP A 754 18.70 -27.22 9.66
CA TRP A 754 20.02 -26.61 9.83
C TRP A 754 20.21 -25.84 11.13
N HIS A 755 19.12 -25.44 11.80
CA HIS A 755 19.18 -24.54 12.96
C HIS A 755 18.50 -25.08 14.22
N LEU A 756 17.83 -26.24 14.15
CA LEU A 756 17.24 -26.91 15.31
C LEU A 756 17.84 -28.30 15.52
N GLU A 757 18.09 -28.65 16.78
CA GLU A 757 18.43 -30.01 17.19
C GLU A 757 17.44 -30.48 18.25
N PHE A 758 16.78 -31.62 18.03
CA PHE A 758 15.76 -32.19 18.92
C PHE A 758 15.81 -33.74 18.85
N ASP A 759 15.35 -34.43 19.90
CA ASP A 759 15.51 -35.90 20.02
C ASP A 759 14.45 -36.67 19.22
N ALA A 760 13.30 -36.05 18.94
CA ALA A 760 12.20 -36.70 18.22
C ALA A 760 12.55 -36.91 16.73
N GLU A 761 12.09 -38.02 16.13
CA GLU A 761 12.26 -38.26 14.69
C GLU A 761 11.50 -37.22 13.84
N ARG A 762 10.32 -36.80 14.33
CA ARG A 762 9.45 -35.78 13.75
C ARG A 762 8.87 -34.93 14.87
N LEU A 763 8.66 -33.64 14.60
CA LEU A 763 7.95 -32.76 15.53
C LEU A 763 6.46 -33.09 15.49
N GLN A 764 5.77 -32.98 16.63
CA GLN A 764 4.37 -33.34 16.74
C GLN A 764 3.46 -32.42 15.92
N CYS A 765 3.72 -31.12 15.91
CA CYS A 765 2.84 -30.15 15.25
C CYS A 765 3.59 -28.92 14.75
N LEU A 766 3.31 -28.52 13.51
CA LEU A 766 3.61 -27.19 12.96
C LEU A 766 2.37 -26.32 13.09
N LYS A 767 2.45 -25.19 13.80
CA LYS A 767 1.35 -24.22 13.88
C LYS A 767 1.66 -22.96 13.09
N LEU A 768 0.79 -22.59 12.15
CA LEU A 768 0.87 -21.35 11.40
C LEU A 768 -0.23 -20.39 11.90
N LEU A 769 0.16 -19.42 12.72
CA LEU A 769 -0.76 -18.47 13.36
C LEU A 769 -0.79 -17.17 12.54
N GLY A 770 -1.73 -17.05 11.60
CA GLY A 770 -1.79 -15.88 10.69
C GLY A 770 -0.72 -15.81 9.63
N VAL A 771 0.01 -16.90 9.45
CA VAL A 771 1.01 -17.05 8.43
C VAL A 771 0.42 -17.91 7.32
N GLU A 772 0.34 -17.36 6.11
CA GLU A 772 -0.06 -18.10 4.92
C GLU A 772 1.16 -18.89 4.38
N LEU A 773 0.99 -20.17 4.07
CA LEU A 773 2.04 -20.97 3.43
C LEU A 773 1.93 -20.82 1.91
N ILE A 774 3.03 -20.50 1.22
CA ILE A 774 3.05 -20.42 -0.24
C ILE A 774 3.04 -21.84 -0.83
N GLN A 775 1.90 -22.27 -1.34
CA GLN A 775 1.68 -23.65 -1.82
C GLN A 775 2.10 -23.89 -3.28
N SER A 776 2.84 -22.98 -3.91
CA SER A 776 3.19 -23.11 -5.33
C SER A 776 4.22 -24.21 -5.65
N PHE A 777 4.81 -24.86 -4.63
CA PHE A 777 5.85 -25.87 -4.79
C PHE A 777 5.52 -27.15 -3.98
N GLU A 778 4.88 -28.13 -4.64
CA GLU A 778 4.40 -29.37 -4.01
C GLU A 778 5.52 -30.15 -3.30
N ASP A 779 6.70 -30.26 -3.92
CA ASP A 779 7.85 -31.00 -3.35
C ASP A 779 8.34 -30.38 -2.03
N GLU A 780 8.26 -29.05 -1.90
CA GLU A 780 8.68 -28.37 -0.67
C GLU A 780 7.65 -28.55 0.45
N VAL A 781 6.35 -28.55 0.11
CA VAL A 781 5.28 -28.86 1.05
C VAL A 781 5.42 -30.30 1.56
N VAL A 782 5.69 -31.26 0.68
CA VAL A 782 5.97 -32.66 1.07
C VAL A 782 7.18 -32.73 1.99
N GLY A 783 8.23 -31.94 1.73
CA GLY A 783 9.41 -31.84 2.60
C GLY A 783 9.06 -31.39 4.02
N ILE A 784 8.20 -30.38 4.17
CA ILE A 784 7.69 -30.00 5.50
C ILE A 784 6.89 -31.13 6.13
N LEU A 785 5.95 -31.75 5.40
CA LEU A 785 5.11 -32.81 5.95
C LEU A 785 5.90 -34.02 6.43
N GLN A 786 7.13 -34.23 5.95
CA GLN A 786 8.04 -35.26 6.47
C GLN A 786 8.61 -34.89 7.86
N LEU A 787 8.75 -33.61 8.18
CA LEU A 787 9.30 -33.13 9.46
C LEU A 787 8.26 -33.07 10.59
N PHE A 788 6.96 -33.01 10.26
CA PHE A 788 5.88 -32.81 11.24
C PHE A 788 4.81 -33.90 11.17
N GLU A 789 4.29 -34.36 12.31
CA GLU A 789 3.16 -35.30 12.37
C GLU A 789 1.83 -34.63 11.98
N ASP A 790 1.65 -33.35 12.35
CA ASP A 790 0.44 -32.56 12.08
C ASP A 790 0.75 -31.11 11.69
N VAL A 791 -0.18 -30.44 11.01
CA VAL A 791 -0.08 -29.03 10.61
C VAL A 791 -1.39 -28.32 10.92
N ASP A 792 -1.35 -27.39 11.87
CA ASP A 792 -2.46 -26.54 12.24
C ASP A 792 -2.30 -25.15 11.61
N ILE A 793 -3.35 -24.67 10.95
CA ILE A 793 -3.44 -23.30 10.46
C ILE A 793 -4.52 -22.59 11.26
N GLU A 794 -4.11 -21.58 12.01
CA GLU A 794 -5.00 -20.76 12.82
C GLU A 794 -5.00 -19.33 12.25
N PRO A 795 -6.11 -18.57 12.38
CA PRO A 795 -6.11 -17.15 12.07
C PRO A 795 -4.95 -16.46 12.79
N GLY A 796 -4.49 -15.34 12.24
CA GLY A 796 -3.47 -14.52 12.88
C GLY A 796 -3.93 -14.07 14.24
N MET A 797 -3.60 -14.86 15.24
CA MET A 797 -3.55 -14.39 16.60
C MET A 797 -2.37 -13.45 16.60
N MET A 798 -2.63 -12.15 16.70
CA MET A 798 -1.63 -11.25 17.28
C MET A 798 -1.13 -12.00 18.52
N VAL A 799 0.13 -12.41 18.59
CA VAL A 799 0.61 -13.37 19.62
C VAL A 799 0.26 -12.95 21.05
N TRP A 800 -0.01 -11.66 21.26
CA TRP A 800 -0.69 -11.14 22.43
C TRP A 800 -1.97 -11.93 22.82
N GLN A 801 -2.81 -12.35 21.89
CA GLN A 801 -4.12 -12.98 22.09
C GLN A 801 -4.09 -14.46 22.52
N ALA A 802 -2.97 -15.20 22.42
CA ALA A 802 -2.98 -16.67 22.53
C ALA A 802 -3.44 -17.25 23.89
N GLU A 803 -3.57 -16.42 24.94
CA GLU A 803 -4.42 -16.72 26.09
C GLU A 803 -5.09 -15.40 26.58
N GLU A 804 -6.37 -15.19 26.24
CA GLU A 804 -7.29 -14.18 26.81
C GLU A 804 -7.02 -12.67 26.61
N LEU A 805 -6.10 -12.22 25.74
CA LEU A 805 -5.78 -10.78 25.61
C LEU A 805 -6.46 -10.06 24.41
N GLU A 806 -7.63 -9.43 24.60
CA GLU A 806 -8.09 -8.37 23.68
C GLU A 806 -7.05 -7.21 23.65
N PRO A 807 -6.56 -6.80 22.48
CA PRO A 807 -5.45 -5.86 22.37
C PRO A 807 -5.85 -4.40 22.56
N ILE A 808 -4.92 -3.66 23.16
CA ILE A 808 -4.86 -2.20 23.18
C ILE A 808 -4.01 -1.79 21.93
N GLN A 809 -4.57 -1.84 20.69
CA GLN A 809 -3.94 -1.54 19.36
C GLN A 809 -3.90 -0.06 18.92
N TRP A 810 -2.74 0.63 18.94
CA TRP A 810 -2.60 2.05 18.56
C TRP A 810 -3.13 2.44 17.18
#